data_AF-A0A6I9IHJ8-F1
#
_entry.id   AF-A0A6I9IHJ8-F1
#
_cell.length_a   1.000
_cell.length_b   1.000
_cell.length_c   1.000
_cell.angle_alpha   90.00
_cell.angle_beta   90.00
_cell.angle_gamma   90.00
#
_symmetry.space_group_name_H-M   'P 1'
#
loop_
_entity.id
_entity.type
_entity.pdbx_description
1 polymer ?
#
loop_
_entity_poly.entity_id
_entity_poly.type
_entity_poly.pdbx_seq_one_letter_code
_entity_poly.pdbx_strand_id
1 'polypeptide(L)'
;MPLQKFHYKNLLLGEHDVPLTCIEQIVTVNDHKRKQKVLGPNQKLKFNPTELIIYCKDFRIVRFRFDESGPESAKKVCLAIAHYSQPTDLQLLFAFEYVGKKYHNSANKVNGIPSGGGGGGGLGAGGGSSLKTPLFETYSDWDREVKRTGASGWRVCSINEGYMICTCLPEYFVVPSSLADQDLKIFSHSFVGRRMPFWCWSHANGSALVRMALIKDVLQQRKIDQRICNAITKSHPQRSDVYKSDLDKTLPNIQEIQAAFVKLKQLCVNEPFEETEEKWLSSLENTRWLEYVRAFLKHSAELVYTLESKRLSVVLQEEEGRDLSCIVASLVQVMLDPYFRTITGFQSLIQKEWVMAGYQFLDRCNHLKRSEKESPLFLLFLDATWQLLEQCPAAFEFSEAYLAVLHDSTRVPLFGTFLFNCPHQRVKQSTEFAISKNIQLGDEKGLKFPSVWDWSLQFTAKDRTLFHNPLYIGKSPPCVQNGSAKSFKQTKKSYSSTLRGLPAALKNGVIGDQAALPRRNSFILRAKPEPAGPGHPGDDQDGGLDQYLRAWLSRPADLHGVILPHLSGAHIKLWKLCYFRWVPEAQIHRGGAITAFHRLSLLVDEVDVLTRTLRQHRGGPLEARYAERDQGRMYFRARGPRDASAPPDFLSSSFPFSPVGNLCRRSILGTPLSKFLSGAKIWLSTETLANED
;
A
#
# COMPACT_ATOMS: atom_id res chain seq x y z
N MET A 1 9.77 27.55 18.84
CA MET A 1 9.13 26.76 17.78
C MET A 1 8.52 25.53 18.42
N PRO A 2 7.20 25.27 18.30
CA PRO A 2 6.67 23.99 18.73
C PRO A 2 7.31 22.91 17.86
N LEU A 3 7.99 21.95 18.49
CA LEU A 3 8.59 20.80 17.82
C LEU A 3 7.47 20.04 17.12
N GLN A 4 7.36 20.20 15.80
CA GLN A 4 6.37 19.50 15.00
C GLN A 4 6.69 18.01 15.10
N LYS A 5 5.84 17.27 15.80
CA LYS A 5 6.08 15.89 16.17
C LYS A 5 5.97 14.94 14.97
N PHE A 6 5.34 15.34 13.88
CA PHE A 6 5.33 14.63 12.60
C PHE A 6 5.54 15.63 11.47
N HIS A 7 6.23 15.22 10.40
CA HIS A 7 6.44 16.07 9.23
C HIS A 7 5.26 16.02 8.23
N TYR A 8 4.22 15.25 8.50
CA TYR A 8 2.96 15.28 7.73
C TYR A 8 1.75 15.27 8.66
N LYS A 9 0.62 15.84 8.23
CA LYS A 9 -0.60 15.91 9.04
C LYS A 9 -1.78 15.30 8.27
N ASN A 10 -2.44 14.31 8.87
CA ASN A 10 -3.71 13.81 8.36
C ASN A 10 -4.81 14.86 8.64
N LEU A 11 -5.66 15.14 7.66
CA LEU A 11 -6.74 16.12 7.75
C LEU A 11 -8.00 15.56 8.43
N LEU A 12 -8.14 14.24 8.47
CA LEU A 12 -9.28 13.53 9.08
C LEU A 12 -9.00 13.06 10.51
N LEU A 13 -7.74 12.77 10.81
CA LEU A 13 -7.30 12.23 12.10
C LEU A 13 -6.29 13.17 12.74
N GLY A 14 -6.56 13.57 13.98
CA GLY A 14 -5.62 14.25 14.85
C GLY A 14 -4.44 13.35 15.21
N GLU A 15 -3.41 13.95 15.81
CA GLU A 15 -2.15 13.28 16.16
C GLU A 15 -2.34 12.03 17.05
N HIS A 16 -3.32 12.08 17.94
CA HIS A 16 -3.62 11.04 18.92
C HIS A 16 -4.88 10.24 18.57
N ASP A 17 -5.48 10.50 17.41
CA ASP A 17 -6.70 9.84 17.02
C ASP A 17 -6.41 8.40 16.58
N VAL A 18 -7.20 7.49 17.13
CA VAL A 18 -7.20 6.07 16.78
C VAL A 18 -8.58 5.75 16.23
N PRO A 19 -8.70 5.40 14.94
CA PRO A 19 -9.96 4.88 14.41
C PRO A 19 -10.42 3.66 15.22
N LEU A 20 -11.69 3.60 15.60
CA LEU A 20 -12.20 2.49 16.42
C LEU A 20 -11.99 1.11 15.78
N THR A 21 -12.03 1.02 14.46
CA THR A 21 -11.69 -0.18 13.66
C THR A 21 -10.22 -0.59 13.72
N CYS A 22 -9.33 0.33 14.12
CA CYS A 22 -7.92 0.08 14.36
C CYS A 22 -7.66 -0.51 15.76
N ILE A 23 -8.58 -0.33 16.71
CA ILE A 23 -8.43 -0.94 18.04
C ILE A 23 -8.46 -2.46 17.89
N GLU A 24 -7.41 -3.13 18.36
CA GLU A 24 -7.33 -4.58 18.40
C GLU A 24 -7.88 -5.11 19.72
N GLN A 25 -7.28 -4.64 20.81
CA GLN A 25 -7.52 -5.11 22.16
C GLN A 25 -7.51 -3.94 23.15
N ILE A 26 -8.36 -4.03 24.16
CA ILE A 26 -8.53 -3.03 25.21
C ILE A 26 -8.22 -3.72 26.53
N VAL A 27 -7.30 -3.16 27.31
CA VAL A 27 -6.93 -3.65 28.63
C VAL A 27 -7.15 -2.56 29.65
N THR A 28 -7.89 -2.89 30.70
CA THR A 28 -8.13 -2.03 31.85
C THR A 28 -7.26 -2.49 33.00
N VAL A 29 -6.60 -1.56 33.68
CA VAL A 29 -5.69 -1.85 34.79
C VAL A 29 -6.13 -1.06 36.02
N ASN A 30 -5.95 -1.66 37.20
CA ASN A 30 -6.00 -1.00 38.49
C ASN A 30 -4.72 -1.34 39.25
N ASP A 31 -3.81 -0.37 39.30
CA ASP A 31 -2.48 -0.54 39.89
C ASP A 31 -2.56 -0.79 41.39
N HIS A 32 -3.45 -0.07 42.08
CA HIS A 32 -3.64 -0.21 43.53
C HIS A 32 -4.06 -1.63 43.93
N LYS A 33 -4.86 -2.30 43.10
CA LYS A 33 -5.35 -3.66 43.34
C LYS A 33 -4.55 -4.71 42.56
N ARG A 34 -3.55 -4.32 41.78
CA ARG A 34 -2.80 -5.17 40.84
C ARG A 34 -3.72 -6.04 39.98
N LYS A 35 -4.81 -5.46 39.48
CA LYS A 35 -5.79 -6.16 38.63
C LYS A 35 -5.69 -5.63 37.22
N GLN A 36 -5.68 -6.55 36.25
CA GLN A 36 -5.84 -6.22 34.84
C GLN A 36 -6.97 -7.05 34.23
N LYS A 37 -7.67 -6.48 33.25
CA LYS A 37 -8.72 -7.18 32.51
C LYS A 37 -8.74 -6.73 31.07
N VAL A 38 -8.66 -7.70 30.15
CA VAL A 38 -9.02 -7.50 28.74
C VAL A 38 -10.52 -7.29 28.66
N LEU A 39 -10.93 -6.15 28.10
CA LEU A 39 -12.32 -5.72 28.08
C LEU A 39 -12.93 -5.97 26.71
N GLY A 40 -13.86 -6.92 26.65
CA GLY A 40 -14.70 -7.18 25.47
C GLY A 40 -16.01 -6.38 25.47
N PRO A 41 -16.83 -6.53 24.41
CA PRO A 41 -18.08 -5.80 24.28
C PRO A 41 -19.07 -6.29 25.34
N ASN A 42 -19.88 -5.38 25.87
CA ASN A 42 -20.93 -5.67 26.85
C ASN A 42 -20.45 -6.37 28.14
N GLN A 43 -19.14 -6.39 28.40
CA GLN A 43 -18.58 -6.97 29.62
C GLN A 43 -18.67 -5.99 30.79
N LYS A 44 -18.98 -6.50 31.98
CA LYS A 44 -18.93 -5.70 33.22
C LYS A 44 -17.49 -5.51 33.71
N LEU A 45 -17.16 -4.29 34.15
CA LEU A 45 -15.90 -3.98 34.82
C LEU A 45 -16.12 -3.94 36.34
N LYS A 46 -15.51 -4.90 37.08
CA LYS A 46 -15.72 -5.11 38.52
C LYS A 46 -14.79 -4.28 39.42
N PHE A 47 -13.95 -3.44 38.84
CA PHE A 47 -13.03 -2.56 39.57
C PHE A 47 -13.00 -1.18 38.88
N ASN A 48 -12.45 -0.19 39.59
CA ASN A 48 -12.29 1.16 39.06
C ASN A 48 -10.94 1.22 38.33
N PRO A 49 -10.90 1.47 37.02
CA PRO A 49 -9.63 1.49 36.29
C PRO A 49 -8.82 2.72 36.66
N THR A 50 -7.52 2.54 36.92
CA THR A 50 -6.52 3.63 37.03
C THR A 50 -5.88 3.92 35.68
N GLU A 51 -5.86 2.91 34.81
CA GLU A 51 -5.27 3.00 33.48
C GLU A 51 -6.11 2.22 32.44
N LEU A 52 -6.08 2.72 31.21
CA LEU A 52 -6.60 2.11 30.00
C LEU A 52 -5.46 1.96 28.99
N ILE A 53 -5.22 0.74 28.53
CA ILE A 53 -4.24 0.40 27.50
C ILE A 53 -5.00 -0.05 26.26
N ILE A 54 -4.74 0.60 25.13
CA ILE A 54 -5.31 0.26 23.82
C ILE A 54 -4.19 -0.28 22.93
N TYR A 55 -4.30 -1.55 22.55
CA TYR A 55 -3.47 -2.16 21.53
C TYR A 55 -4.14 -1.98 20.17
N CYS A 56 -3.40 -1.46 19.20
CA CYS A 56 -3.91 -1.14 17.88
C CYS A 56 -3.38 -2.12 16.83
N LYS A 57 -4.16 -2.32 15.76
CA LYS A 57 -3.81 -3.15 14.58
C LYS A 57 -2.62 -2.61 13.79
N ASP A 58 -2.19 -1.40 14.07
CA ASP A 58 -1.10 -0.69 13.39
C ASP A 58 0.15 -0.54 14.27
N PHE A 59 0.34 -1.45 15.24
CA PHE A 59 1.48 -1.49 16.16
C PHE A 59 1.50 -0.39 17.24
N ARG A 60 0.51 0.53 17.28
CA ARG A 60 0.41 1.48 18.40
C ARG A 60 -0.02 0.79 19.69
N ILE A 61 0.62 1.16 20.79
CA ILE A 61 0.06 1.03 22.13
C ILE A 61 -0.23 2.44 22.65
N VAL A 62 -1.48 2.69 23.04
CA VAL A 62 -1.87 3.96 23.66
C VAL A 62 -2.26 3.70 25.10
N ARG A 63 -1.59 4.38 26.04
CA ARG A 63 -1.83 4.28 27.48
C ARG A 63 -2.44 5.57 28.00
N PHE A 64 -3.61 5.46 28.62
CA PHE A 64 -4.32 6.55 29.27
C PHE A 64 -4.35 6.31 30.77
N ARG A 65 -3.89 7.29 31.55
CA ARG A 65 -4.06 7.27 33.01
C ARG A 65 -5.22 8.15 33.41
N PHE A 66 -5.92 7.71 34.44
CA PHE A 66 -7.13 8.35 34.97
C PHE A 66 -6.84 9.11 36.26
N ASP A 67 -5.73 9.86 36.31
CA ASP A 67 -5.26 10.52 37.53
C ASP A 67 -6.24 11.61 38.03
N GLU A 68 -6.87 12.34 37.09
CA GLU A 68 -7.76 13.48 37.39
C GLU A 68 -9.25 13.14 37.25
N SER A 69 -9.57 11.92 36.82
CA SER A 69 -10.96 11.53 36.56
C SER A 69 -11.52 10.68 37.69
N GLY A 70 -12.76 10.98 38.11
CA GLY A 70 -13.49 10.13 39.06
C GLY A 70 -13.65 8.69 38.56
N PRO A 71 -13.69 7.68 39.45
CA PRO A 71 -13.69 6.27 39.11
C PRO A 71 -14.84 5.84 38.19
N GLU A 72 -16.01 6.48 38.34
CA GLU A 72 -17.17 6.23 37.49
C GLU A 72 -16.96 6.71 36.05
N SER A 73 -16.32 7.87 35.89
CA SER A 73 -16.02 8.44 34.57
C SER A 73 -15.01 7.59 33.82
N ALA A 74 -13.94 7.16 34.51
CA ALA A 74 -12.94 6.26 33.94
C ALA A 74 -13.57 4.94 33.48
N LYS A 75 -14.42 4.34 34.32
CA LYS A 75 -15.17 3.12 34.00
C LYS A 75 -16.12 3.32 32.81
N LYS A 76 -16.85 4.45 32.75
CA LYS A 76 -17.75 4.78 31.65
C LYS A 76 -17.00 4.89 30.31
N VAL A 77 -15.85 5.55 30.30
CA VAL A 77 -14.98 5.68 29.13
C VAL A 77 -14.52 4.30 28.63
N CYS A 78 -13.96 3.47 29.53
CA CYS A 78 -13.49 2.13 29.16
C CYS A 78 -14.61 1.27 28.55
N LEU A 79 -15.79 1.27 29.18
CA LEU A 79 -16.95 0.51 28.69
C LEU A 79 -17.48 1.05 27.36
N ALA A 80 -17.50 2.37 27.17
CA ALA A 80 -17.93 2.98 25.91
C ALA A 80 -17.00 2.60 24.75
N ILE A 81 -15.67 2.72 24.93
CA ILE A 81 -14.70 2.33 23.89
C ILE A 81 -14.83 0.83 23.57
N ALA A 82 -14.97 -0.02 24.59
CA ALA A 82 -15.14 -1.46 24.38
C ALA A 82 -16.43 -1.81 23.63
N HIS A 83 -17.50 -1.06 23.84
CA HIS A 83 -18.75 -1.24 23.10
C HIS A 83 -18.63 -0.76 21.64
N TYR A 84 -18.18 0.47 21.41
CA TYR A 84 -18.18 1.06 20.07
C TYR A 84 -17.02 0.58 19.16
N SER A 85 -15.95 0.01 19.72
CA SER A 85 -14.88 -0.62 18.93
C SER A 85 -15.27 -1.95 18.29
N GLN A 86 -16.48 -2.46 18.59
CA GLN A 86 -16.98 -3.74 18.09
C GLN A 86 -18.39 -3.58 17.51
N PRO A 87 -18.52 -2.89 16.37
CA PRO A 87 -19.82 -2.63 15.74
C PRO A 87 -20.52 -3.94 15.38
N THR A 88 -21.82 -4.03 15.67
CA THR A 88 -22.59 -5.24 15.43
C THR A 88 -23.09 -5.41 14.00
N ASP A 89 -22.97 -4.37 13.18
CA ASP A 89 -23.40 -4.35 11.80
C ASP A 89 -22.50 -3.42 10.99
N LEU A 90 -22.40 -3.69 9.68
CA LEU A 90 -21.60 -2.89 8.75
C LEU A 90 -22.05 -1.42 8.69
N GLN A 91 -23.37 -1.17 8.76
CA GLN A 91 -23.95 0.17 8.68
C GLN A 91 -23.66 1.02 9.91
N LEU A 92 -23.15 0.42 11.00
CA LEU A 92 -22.68 1.14 12.18
C LEU A 92 -21.25 1.67 12.02
N LEU A 93 -20.55 1.32 10.95
CA LEU A 93 -19.26 1.93 10.63
C LEU A 93 -19.44 3.39 10.23
N PHE A 94 -18.46 4.22 10.62
CA PHE A 94 -18.50 5.67 10.48
C PHE A 94 -18.81 6.15 9.06
N ALA A 95 -18.37 5.43 8.03
CA ALA A 95 -18.63 5.74 6.62
C ALA A 95 -20.11 5.97 6.30
N PHE A 96 -21.01 5.16 6.87
CA PHE A 96 -22.45 5.27 6.59
C PHE A 96 -23.05 6.53 7.20
N GLU A 97 -22.69 6.84 8.45
CA GLU A 97 -23.11 8.08 9.10
C GLU A 97 -22.54 9.31 8.38
N TYR A 98 -21.27 9.24 7.95
CA TYR A 98 -20.61 10.30 7.18
C TYR A 98 -21.35 10.59 5.87
N VAL A 99 -21.66 9.54 5.10
CA VAL A 99 -22.35 9.68 3.82
C VAL A 99 -23.81 10.08 4.03
N GLY A 100 -24.51 9.50 5.00
CA GLY A 100 -25.90 9.85 5.31
C GLY A 100 -26.08 11.35 5.58
N LYS A 101 -25.19 11.95 6.39
CA LYS A 101 -25.19 13.40 6.63
C LYS A 101 -25.01 14.22 5.36
N LYS A 102 -24.16 13.77 4.43
CA LYS A 102 -23.93 14.47 3.14
C LYS A 102 -25.22 14.51 2.30
N TYR A 103 -25.99 13.42 2.25
CA TYR A 103 -27.25 13.37 1.51
C TYR A 103 -28.34 14.22 2.18
N HIS A 104 -28.50 14.17 3.51
CA HIS A 104 -29.48 15.00 4.21
C HIS A 104 -29.18 16.51 4.11
N ASN A 105 -27.91 16.90 4.23
CA ASN A 105 -27.50 18.29 4.06
C ASN A 105 -27.71 18.81 2.63
N SER A 106 -27.64 17.92 1.64
CA SER A 106 -27.93 18.27 0.25
C SER A 106 -29.44 18.44 0.01
N ALA A 107 -30.29 17.61 0.63
CA ALA A 107 -31.75 17.72 0.57
C ALA A 107 -32.28 19.00 1.26
N ASN A 108 -31.66 19.42 2.36
CA ASN A 108 -32.05 20.65 3.07
C ASN A 108 -31.73 21.96 2.30
N LYS A 109 -30.93 21.90 1.23
CA LYS A 109 -30.62 23.05 0.38
C LYS A 109 -31.65 23.29 -0.75
N VAL A 110 -32.75 22.52 -0.79
CA VAL A 110 -33.75 22.59 -1.87
C VAL A 110 -34.78 23.72 -1.72
N ASN A 111 -34.72 24.55 -0.67
CA ASN A 111 -35.58 25.74 -0.53
C ASN A 111 -34.91 27.05 -0.97
N GLY A 112 -34.59 27.14 -2.27
CA GLY A 112 -34.43 28.42 -2.98
C GLY A 112 -33.17 29.23 -2.65
N ILE A 113 -32.03 28.84 -3.22
CA ILE A 113 -30.93 29.66 -3.79
C ILE A 113 -29.80 28.68 -4.18
N PRO A 114 -29.27 28.70 -5.42
CA PRO A 114 -28.14 27.84 -5.77
C PRO A 114 -26.85 28.40 -5.15
N SER A 115 -26.50 27.92 -3.96
CA SER A 115 -25.20 28.22 -3.35
C SER A 115 -24.12 27.34 -3.98
N GLY A 116 -23.34 27.93 -4.89
CA GLY A 116 -22.03 27.43 -5.27
C GLY A 116 -21.17 27.20 -4.03
N GLY A 117 -20.63 25.99 -3.89
CA GLY A 117 -19.79 25.64 -2.73
C GLY A 117 -19.62 24.15 -2.49
N GLY A 118 -18.78 23.53 -3.33
CA GLY A 118 -17.80 22.53 -2.92
C GLY A 118 -18.28 21.08 -2.71
N GLY A 119 -18.07 20.23 -3.72
CA GLY A 119 -17.95 18.79 -3.49
C GLY A 119 -18.56 17.85 -4.54
N GLY A 120 -18.44 18.17 -5.83
CA GLY A 120 -18.77 17.22 -6.90
C GLY A 120 -18.69 17.82 -8.30
N GLY A 121 -17.68 17.42 -9.07
CA GLY A 121 -17.70 17.39 -10.54
C GLY A 121 -18.00 18.69 -11.28
N GLY A 122 -16.99 19.54 -11.49
CA GLY A 122 -17.04 20.65 -12.44
C GLY A 122 -15.63 21.02 -12.89
N LEU A 123 -15.41 21.03 -14.20
CA LEU A 123 -14.13 21.20 -14.89
C LEU A 123 -13.43 22.52 -14.52
N GLY A 124 -12.23 22.42 -13.95
CA GLY A 124 -11.21 23.46 -14.02
C GLY A 124 -10.41 23.26 -15.29
N ALA A 125 -10.79 23.95 -16.37
CA ALA A 125 -9.90 24.17 -17.50
C ALA A 125 -8.76 25.10 -17.05
N GLY A 126 -7.61 24.53 -16.73
CA GLY A 126 -6.42 25.28 -16.34
C GLY A 126 -5.32 24.41 -15.72
N GLY A 127 -4.48 23.83 -16.56
CA GLY A 127 -3.08 23.46 -16.22
C GLY A 127 -2.85 22.11 -15.54
N GLY A 128 -2.61 21.06 -16.35
CA GLY A 128 -1.93 19.82 -15.92
C GLY A 128 -2.80 18.56 -15.89
N SER A 129 -2.64 17.70 -16.90
CA SER A 129 -3.24 16.36 -16.97
C SER A 129 -2.78 15.48 -15.79
N SER A 130 -3.50 15.47 -14.67
CA SER A 130 -3.39 14.39 -13.68
C SER A 130 -4.37 13.28 -14.08
N LEU A 131 -3.86 12.16 -14.58
CA LEU A 131 -4.65 10.98 -14.91
C LEU A 131 -5.44 10.50 -13.68
N LYS A 132 -6.77 10.58 -13.75
CA LYS A 132 -7.68 10.11 -12.70
C LYS A 132 -7.64 8.57 -12.63
N THR A 133 -7.58 8.02 -11.41
CA THR A 133 -7.52 6.58 -11.16
C THR A 133 -8.73 5.85 -11.74
N PRO A 134 -8.55 4.84 -12.61
CA PRO A 134 -9.63 4.01 -13.11
C PRO A 134 -10.31 3.24 -11.98
N LEU A 135 -11.64 3.30 -11.89
CA LEU A 135 -12.41 2.63 -10.83
C LEU A 135 -12.87 1.21 -11.20
N PHE A 136 -12.82 0.85 -12.49
CA PHE A 136 -13.22 -0.45 -13.03
C PHE A 136 -14.70 -0.81 -12.77
N GLU A 137 -15.57 0.19 -12.70
CA GLU A 137 -17.01 0.02 -12.45
C GLU A 137 -17.82 -0.03 -13.75
N THR A 138 -17.26 0.44 -14.86
CA THR A 138 -17.93 0.51 -16.16
C THR A 138 -17.25 -0.38 -17.19
N TYR A 139 -18.01 -0.83 -18.19
CA TYR A 139 -17.46 -1.53 -19.36
C TYR A 139 -16.24 -0.79 -19.96
N SER A 140 -16.34 0.55 -20.07
CA SER A 140 -15.31 1.39 -20.67
C SER A 140 -13.98 1.37 -19.92
N ASP A 141 -14.01 1.18 -18.59
CA ASP A 141 -12.79 1.10 -17.78
C ASP A 141 -11.99 -0.15 -18.12
N TRP A 142 -12.69 -1.28 -18.21
CA TRP A 142 -12.10 -2.57 -18.59
C TRP A 142 -11.59 -2.56 -20.03
N ASP A 143 -12.35 -2.00 -20.96
CA ASP A 143 -11.95 -1.89 -22.37
C ASP A 143 -10.68 -1.03 -22.55
N ARG A 144 -10.55 0.08 -21.80
CA ARG A 144 -9.32 0.88 -21.80
C ARG A 144 -8.11 0.10 -21.30
N GLU A 145 -8.27 -0.75 -20.29
CA GLU A 145 -7.18 -1.58 -19.76
C GLU A 145 -6.79 -2.71 -20.72
N VAL A 146 -7.76 -3.33 -21.40
CA VAL A 146 -7.52 -4.30 -22.49
C VAL A 146 -6.73 -3.64 -23.62
N LYS A 147 -7.11 -2.42 -24.01
CA LYS A 147 -6.40 -1.64 -25.04
C LYS A 147 -5.00 -1.24 -24.60
N ARG A 148 -4.82 -0.80 -23.35
CA ARG A 148 -3.51 -0.43 -22.79
C ARG A 148 -2.50 -1.58 -22.84
N THR A 149 -2.97 -2.79 -22.56
CA THR A 149 -2.14 -4.01 -22.55
C THR A 149 -2.03 -4.69 -23.92
N GLY A 150 -2.74 -4.21 -24.94
CA GLY A 150 -2.74 -4.82 -26.28
C GLY A 150 -3.39 -6.21 -26.33
N ALA A 151 -4.31 -6.52 -25.42
CA ALA A 151 -4.90 -7.84 -25.24
C ALA A 151 -5.99 -8.16 -26.30
N SER A 152 -5.63 -8.23 -27.59
CA SER A 152 -6.59 -8.38 -28.71
C SER A 152 -7.40 -9.68 -28.72
N GLY A 153 -6.88 -10.75 -28.11
CA GLY A 153 -7.57 -12.05 -27.96
C GLY A 153 -8.62 -12.08 -26.84
N TRP A 154 -8.86 -10.95 -26.17
CA TRP A 154 -9.68 -10.82 -24.98
C TRP A 154 -10.79 -9.79 -25.18
N ARG A 155 -11.93 -9.98 -24.50
CA ARG A 155 -13.08 -9.07 -24.56
C ARG A 155 -13.65 -8.77 -23.19
N VAL A 156 -14.20 -7.57 -23.03
CA VAL A 156 -15.03 -7.24 -21.87
C VAL A 156 -16.37 -7.96 -21.99
N CYS A 157 -16.80 -8.57 -20.90
CA CYS A 157 -18.02 -9.35 -20.75
C CYS A 157 -18.95 -8.64 -19.75
N SER A 158 -20.23 -8.51 -20.11
CA SER A 158 -21.29 -7.91 -19.27
C SER A 158 -22.25 -8.95 -18.70
N ILE A 159 -21.89 -10.23 -18.76
CA ILE A 159 -22.77 -11.33 -18.38
C ILE A 159 -23.18 -11.31 -16.90
N ASN A 160 -22.39 -10.63 -16.06
CA ASN A 160 -22.62 -10.47 -14.63
C ASN A 160 -23.16 -9.08 -14.28
N GLU A 161 -23.66 -8.31 -15.24
CA GLU A 161 -24.37 -7.06 -14.99
C GLU A 161 -25.55 -7.30 -14.04
N GLY A 162 -25.73 -6.42 -13.05
CA GLY A 162 -26.67 -6.66 -11.95
C GLY A 162 -26.30 -7.81 -10.99
N TYR A 163 -25.10 -8.36 -11.09
CA TYR A 163 -24.60 -9.49 -10.29
C TYR A 163 -25.41 -10.77 -10.44
N MET A 164 -26.00 -10.99 -11.62
CA MET A 164 -26.93 -12.11 -11.89
C MET A 164 -26.26 -13.48 -11.83
N ILE A 165 -24.93 -13.57 -11.92
CA ILE A 165 -24.19 -14.85 -11.98
C ILE A 165 -23.34 -15.09 -10.73
N CYS A 166 -22.47 -14.15 -10.35
CA CYS A 166 -21.67 -14.19 -9.13
C CYS A 166 -21.68 -12.83 -8.45
N THR A 167 -22.14 -12.82 -7.20
CA THR A 167 -22.14 -11.65 -6.30
C THR A 167 -20.73 -11.25 -5.84
N CYS A 168 -19.74 -12.05 -6.18
CA CYS A 168 -18.36 -11.93 -5.77
C CYS A 168 -17.46 -11.32 -6.85
N LEU A 169 -17.91 -11.28 -8.11
CA LEU A 169 -17.21 -10.71 -9.26
C LEU A 169 -17.81 -9.33 -9.58
N PRO A 170 -17.07 -8.48 -10.30
CA PRO A 170 -17.61 -7.21 -10.78
C PRO A 170 -18.69 -7.44 -11.86
N GLU A 171 -19.50 -6.41 -12.13
CA GLU A 171 -20.53 -6.46 -13.18
C GLU A 171 -19.92 -6.68 -14.57
N TYR A 172 -18.75 -6.08 -14.80
CA TYR A 172 -17.96 -6.23 -16.02
C TYR A 172 -16.58 -6.78 -15.68
N PHE A 173 -16.11 -7.72 -16.49
CA PHE A 173 -14.76 -8.31 -16.39
C PHE A 173 -14.34 -8.82 -17.76
N VAL A 174 -13.10 -9.29 -17.89
CA VAL A 174 -12.52 -9.65 -19.19
C VAL A 174 -12.33 -11.17 -19.29
N VAL A 175 -12.65 -11.73 -20.46
CA VAL A 175 -12.59 -13.17 -20.78
C VAL A 175 -12.01 -13.39 -22.19
N PRO A 176 -11.57 -14.60 -22.54
CA PRO A 176 -11.12 -14.88 -23.91
C PRO A 176 -12.26 -14.63 -24.91
N SER A 177 -11.96 -13.98 -26.03
CA SER A 177 -12.96 -13.63 -27.05
C SER A 177 -13.65 -14.87 -27.66
N SER A 178 -12.96 -16.01 -27.68
CA SER A 178 -13.50 -17.28 -28.18
C SER A 178 -14.46 -18.00 -27.23
N LEU A 179 -14.59 -17.53 -25.99
CA LEU A 179 -15.49 -18.12 -25.00
C LEU A 179 -16.83 -17.38 -25.04
N ALA A 180 -17.92 -18.09 -25.35
CA ALA A 180 -19.25 -17.49 -25.45
C ALA A 180 -19.87 -17.22 -24.07
N ASP A 181 -20.75 -16.21 -23.98
CA ASP A 181 -21.47 -15.92 -22.73
C ASP A 181 -22.36 -17.10 -22.30
N GLN A 182 -22.96 -17.83 -23.24
CA GLN A 182 -23.76 -19.02 -22.91
C GLN A 182 -22.92 -20.11 -22.21
N ASP A 183 -21.70 -20.35 -22.69
CA ASP A 183 -20.75 -21.29 -22.06
C ASP A 183 -20.41 -20.82 -20.64
N LEU A 184 -20.11 -19.54 -20.45
CA LEU A 184 -19.81 -18.95 -19.13
C LEU A 184 -20.98 -19.11 -18.14
N LYS A 185 -22.21 -18.85 -18.59
CA LYS A 185 -23.43 -19.06 -17.80
C LYS A 185 -23.52 -20.49 -17.29
N ILE A 186 -23.34 -21.47 -18.18
CA ILE A 186 -23.42 -22.89 -17.84
C ILE A 186 -22.29 -23.27 -16.88
N PHE A 187 -21.04 -22.92 -17.20
CA PHE A 187 -19.88 -23.32 -16.40
C PHE A 187 -19.85 -22.66 -15.01
N SER A 188 -20.44 -21.46 -14.87
CA SER A 188 -20.46 -20.72 -13.59
C SER A 188 -20.93 -21.58 -12.41
N HIS A 189 -21.91 -22.47 -12.61
CA HIS A 189 -22.44 -23.33 -11.56
C HIS A 189 -21.44 -24.34 -11.01
N SER A 190 -20.43 -24.70 -11.80
CA SER A 190 -19.38 -25.66 -11.45
C SER A 190 -18.21 -25.01 -10.72
N PHE A 191 -18.12 -23.67 -10.66
CA PHE A 191 -17.06 -22.96 -9.93
C PHE A 191 -17.44 -22.73 -8.47
N VAL A 192 -16.45 -22.78 -7.57
CA VAL A 192 -16.60 -22.29 -6.20
C VAL A 192 -16.97 -20.80 -6.24
N GLY A 193 -18.00 -20.44 -5.48
CA GLY A 193 -18.59 -19.09 -5.50
C GLY A 193 -19.13 -18.64 -6.85
N ARG A 194 -19.24 -19.53 -7.86
CA ARG A 194 -19.54 -19.18 -9.26
C ARG A 194 -18.52 -18.20 -9.88
N ARG A 195 -17.28 -18.21 -9.38
CA ARG A 195 -16.21 -17.34 -9.86
C ARG A 195 -15.52 -17.94 -11.07
N MET A 196 -16.09 -17.67 -12.25
CA MET A 196 -15.48 -18.06 -13.52
C MET A 196 -14.09 -17.45 -13.71
N PRO A 197 -13.27 -17.99 -14.62
CA PRO A 197 -11.99 -17.39 -14.96
C PRO A 197 -12.17 -15.96 -15.44
N PHE A 198 -11.34 -15.06 -14.92
CA PHE A 198 -11.28 -13.69 -15.40
C PHE A 198 -9.83 -13.28 -15.63
N TRP A 199 -9.64 -12.44 -16.63
CA TRP A 199 -8.35 -11.93 -17.05
C TRP A 199 -7.82 -10.88 -16.08
N CYS A 200 -6.53 -10.99 -15.78
CA CYS A 200 -5.79 -10.01 -14.99
C CYS A 200 -4.97 -9.09 -15.90
N TRP A 201 -4.16 -9.66 -16.78
CA TRP A 201 -3.17 -8.91 -17.57
C TRP A 201 -2.68 -9.70 -18.79
N SER A 202 -2.18 -8.99 -19.81
CA SER A 202 -1.53 -9.60 -20.98
C SER A 202 -0.17 -8.98 -21.24
N HIS A 203 0.79 -9.83 -21.54
CA HIS A 203 2.13 -9.48 -21.99
C HIS A 203 2.12 -9.10 -23.47
N ALA A 204 3.04 -8.23 -23.88
CA ALA A 204 3.24 -7.84 -25.28
C ALA A 204 3.61 -9.03 -26.20
N ASN A 205 4.06 -10.15 -25.62
CA ASN A 205 4.36 -11.39 -26.35
C ASN A 205 3.10 -12.25 -26.61
N GLY A 206 1.95 -11.86 -26.04
CA GLY A 206 0.66 -12.56 -26.15
C GLY A 206 0.30 -13.47 -24.97
N SER A 207 1.23 -13.75 -24.06
CA SER A 207 0.97 -14.52 -22.83
C SER A 207 0.05 -13.73 -21.91
N ALA A 208 -0.89 -14.43 -21.25
CA ALA A 208 -1.88 -13.81 -20.38
C ALA A 208 -1.85 -14.39 -18.98
N LEU A 209 -2.12 -13.54 -17.99
CA LEU A 209 -2.34 -13.92 -16.61
C LEU A 209 -3.84 -13.93 -16.32
N VAL A 210 -4.33 -15.04 -15.79
CA VAL A 210 -5.75 -15.30 -15.54
C VAL A 210 -5.93 -15.80 -14.12
N ARG A 211 -6.99 -15.39 -13.43
CA ARG A 211 -7.39 -15.94 -12.13
C ARG A 211 -8.64 -16.79 -12.28
N MET A 212 -8.68 -17.90 -11.55
CA MET A 212 -9.74 -18.87 -11.64
C MET A 212 -9.97 -19.55 -10.28
N ALA A 213 -11.23 -19.64 -9.84
CA ALA A 213 -11.58 -20.42 -8.65
C ALA A 213 -11.57 -21.93 -8.96
N LEU A 214 -11.56 -22.78 -7.93
CA LEU A 214 -11.67 -24.23 -8.14
C LEU A 214 -13.00 -24.62 -8.81
N ILE A 215 -12.94 -25.64 -9.66
CA ILE A 215 -14.13 -26.31 -10.19
C ILE A 215 -14.53 -27.38 -9.16
N LYS A 216 -15.68 -27.20 -8.51
CA LYS A 216 -16.20 -28.13 -7.49
C LYS A 216 -16.84 -29.40 -8.08
N ASP A 217 -17.22 -29.36 -9.36
CA ASP A 217 -17.81 -30.52 -10.05
C ASP A 217 -16.71 -31.39 -10.65
N VAL A 218 -16.34 -32.46 -9.93
CA VAL A 218 -15.27 -33.38 -10.32
C VAL A 218 -15.55 -34.09 -11.65
N LEU A 219 -16.82 -34.33 -11.99
CA LEU A 219 -17.20 -35.02 -13.24
C LEU A 219 -17.01 -34.10 -14.45
N GLN A 220 -17.35 -32.82 -14.31
CA GLN A 220 -17.20 -31.83 -15.38
C GLN A 220 -15.83 -31.13 -15.38
N GLN A 221 -15.03 -31.27 -14.32
CA GLN A 221 -13.76 -30.56 -14.14
C GLN A 221 -12.85 -30.63 -15.35
N ARG A 222 -12.53 -31.84 -15.83
CA ARG A 222 -11.64 -32.03 -16.99
C ARG A 222 -12.16 -31.35 -18.25
N LYS A 223 -13.47 -31.45 -18.51
CA LYS A 223 -14.12 -30.87 -19.69
C LYS A 223 -14.10 -29.34 -19.64
N ILE A 224 -14.47 -28.77 -18.49
CA ILE A 224 -14.50 -27.32 -18.29
C ILE A 224 -13.07 -26.77 -18.36
N ASP A 225 -12.12 -27.42 -17.69
CA ASP A 225 -10.70 -27.06 -17.74
C ASP A 225 -10.16 -27.05 -19.16
N GLN A 226 -10.40 -28.11 -19.92
CA GLN A 226 -9.97 -28.20 -21.32
C GLN A 226 -10.59 -27.09 -22.17
N ARG A 227 -11.88 -26.78 -21.96
CA ARG A 227 -12.57 -25.71 -22.68
C ARG A 227 -11.97 -24.34 -22.39
N ILE A 228 -11.65 -24.05 -21.13
CA ILE A 228 -11.05 -22.78 -20.70
C ILE A 228 -9.61 -22.68 -21.21
N CYS A 229 -8.78 -23.69 -21.00
CA CYS A 229 -7.41 -23.70 -21.50
C CYS A 229 -7.37 -23.51 -23.02
N ASN A 230 -8.22 -24.22 -23.77
CA ASN A 230 -8.31 -24.05 -25.22
C ASN A 230 -8.71 -22.62 -25.63
N ALA A 231 -9.58 -21.96 -24.85
CA ALA A 231 -9.95 -20.57 -25.11
C ALA A 231 -8.79 -19.60 -24.82
N ILE A 232 -8.02 -19.84 -23.75
CA ILE A 232 -6.82 -19.05 -23.41
C ILE A 232 -5.73 -19.27 -24.47
N THR A 233 -5.46 -20.52 -24.87
CA THR A 233 -4.54 -20.85 -25.97
C THR A 233 -4.96 -20.13 -27.26
N LYS A 234 -6.25 -20.10 -27.61
CA LYS A 234 -6.75 -19.35 -28.78
C LYS A 234 -6.56 -17.85 -28.69
N SER A 235 -6.50 -17.27 -27.48
CA SER A 235 -6.24 -15.84 -27.28
C SER A 235 -4.77 -15.46 -27.49
N HIS A 236 -3.85 -16.43 -27.40
CA HIS A 236 -2.42 -16.24 -27.63
C HIS A 236 -2.14 -16.21 -29.14
N PRO A 237 -1.41 -15.20 -29.69
CA PRO A 237 -1.11 -15.10 -31.13
C PRO A 237 -0.42 -16.35 -31.69
N GLN A 238 0.51 -16.91 -30.92
CA GLN A 238 1.23 -18.15 -31.27
C GLN A 238 0.54 -19.44 -30.79
N ARG A 239 -0.67 -19.35 -30.21
CA ARG A 239 -1.40 -20.49 -29.62
C ARG A 239 -0.55 -21.32 -28.64
N SER A 240 0.18 -20.62 -27.78
CA SER A 240 1.03 -21.23 -26.77
C SER A 240 0.19 -21.96 -25.71
N ASP A 241 0.80 -22.94 -25.06
CA ASP A 241 0.18 -23.71 -23.99
C ASP A 241 -0.10 -22.85 -22.75
N VAL A 242 -0.90 -23.42 -21.84
CA VAL A 242 -1.33 -22.78 -20.60
C VAL A 242 -0.71 -23.51 -19.41
N TYR A 243 0.01 -22.76 -18.57
CA TYR A 243 0.50 -23.23 -17.28
C TYR A 243 -0.52 -22.91 -16.18
N LYS A 244 -0.84 -23.89 -15.34
CA LYS A 244 -1.72 -23.71 -14.18
C LYS A 244 -0.89 -23.73 -12.90
N SER A 245 -1.00 -22.69 -12.09
CA SER A 245 -0.41 -22.63 -10.76
C SER A 245 -1.49 -22.81 -9.69
N ASP A 246 -1.40 -23.89 -8.93
CA ASP A 246 -2.28 -24.18 -7.79
C ASP A 246 -1.70 -23.53 -6.53
N LEU A 247 -2.28 -22.41 -6.12
CA LEU A 247 -1.74 -21.59 -5.04
C LEU A 247 -1.95 -22.21 -3.67
N ASP A 248 -3.04 -22.95 -3.48
CA ASP A 248 -3.38 -23.61 -2.20
C ASP A 248 -2.35 -24.70 -1.84
N LYS A 249 -1.69 -25.28 -2.85
CA LYS A 249 -0.61 -26.26 -2.67
C LYS A 249 0.78 -25.64 -2.57
N THR A 250 0.96 -24.45 -3.13
CA THR A 250 2.29 -23.86 -3.35
C THR A 250 2.66 -22.83 -2.28
N LEU A 251 1.67 -22.19 -1.67
CA LEU A 251 1.85 -21.05 -0.78
C LEU A 251 1.22 -21.32 0.59
N PRO A 252 1.70 -20.65 1.67
CA PRO A 252 1.12 -20.81 2.99
C PRO A 252 -0.34 -20.34 3.00
N ASN A 253 -1.18 -21.02 3.77
CA ASN A 253 -2.59 -20.70 3.85
C ASN A 253 -2.86 -19.44 4.69
N ILE A 254 -4.11 -18.96 4.65
CA ILE A 254 -4.53 -17.70 5.27
C ILE A 254 -4.28 -17.71 6.79
N GLN A 255 -4.49 -18.84 7.46
CA GLN A 255 -4.34 -19.00 8.91
C GLN A 255 -2.86 -19.02 9.31
N GLU A 256 -2.00 -19.66 8.53
CA GLU A 256 -0.55 -19.65 8.72
C GLU A 256 0.00 -18.22 8.62
N ILE A 257 -0.44 -17.47 7.61
CA ILE A 257 -0.03 -16.06 7.42
C ILE A 257 -0.50 -15.20 8.59
N GLN A 258 -1.75 -15.38 9.05
CA GLN A 258 -2.27 -14.67 10.22
C GLN A 258 -1.47 -14.99 11.49
N ALA A 259 -1.15 -16.27 11.73
CA ALA A 259 -0.36 -16.69 12.88
C ALA A 259 1.07 -16.11 12.85
N ALA A 260 1.71 -16.10 11.67
CA ALA A 260 3.02 -15.48 11.47
C ALA A 260 3.01 -13.99 11.79
N PHE A 261 1.98 -13.27 11.34
CA PHE A 261 1.83 -11.84 11.62
C PHE A 261 1.55 -11.53 13.09
N VAL A 262 0.73 -12.34 13.78
CA VAL A 262 0.50 -12.19 15.22
C VAL A 262 1.82 -12.33 15.98
N LYS A 263 2.65 -13.33 15.63
CA LYS A 263 3.98 -13.51 16.23
C LYS A 263 4.91 -12.33 15.95
N LEU A 264 4.95 -11.84 14.70
CA LEU A 264 5.75 -10.66 14.35
C LEU A 264 5.31 -9.44 15.15
N LYS A 265 4.00 -9.22 15.25
CA LYS A 265 3.45 -8.10 15.97
C LYS A 265 3.78 -8.13 17.45
N GLN A 266 3.63 -9.29 18.08
CA GLN A 266 4.06 -9.48 19.47
C GLN A 266 5.55 -9.15 19.61
N LEU A 267 6.39 -9.71 18.74
CA LEU A 267 7.83 -9.44 18.75
C LEU A 267 8.16 -7.94 18.61
N CYS A 268 7.47 -7.20 17.75
CA CYS A 268 7.69 -5.77 17.54
C CYS A 268 7.16 -4.87 18.68
N VAL A 269 6.31 -5.40 19.57
CA VAL A 269 5.58 -4.63 20.59
C VAL A 269 5.96 -5.06 22.02
N ASN A 270 6.74 -6.13 22.19
CA ASN A 270 7.15 -6.67 23.49
C ASN A 270 8.14 -5.75 24.23
N GLU A 271 7.95 -5.67 25.56
CA GLU A 271 8.83 -5.02 26.52
C GLU A 271 9.15 -6.02 27.66
N PRO A 272 10.40 -6.09 28.17
CA PRO A 272 11.54 -5.22 27.87
C PRO A 272 12.33 -5.62 26.63
N PHE A 273 12.69 -4.62 25.81
CA PHE A 273 13.48 -4.80 24.58
C PHE A 273 14.86 -5.46 24.82
N GLU A 274 15.49 -5.19 25.98
CA GLU A 274 16.85 -5.66 26.32
C GLU A 274 16.99 -7.20 26.32
N GLU A 275 16.00 -7.92 26.85
CA GLU A 275 15.98 -9.39 26.86
C GLU A 275 15.76 -9.99 25.46
N THR A 276 15.24 -9.18 24.54
CA THR A 276 14.87 -9.59 23.19
C THR A 276 16.02 -9.37 22.19
N GLU A 277 17.03 -8.54 22.51
CA GLU A 277 18.11 -8.14 21.60
C GLU A 277 19.00 -9.34 21.20
N GLU A 278 19.43 -10.16 22.16
CA GLU A 278 20.32 -11.31 21.90
C GLU A 278 19.67 -12.39 21.02
N LYS A 279 18.35 -12.52 21.12
CA LYS A 279 17.56 -13.52 20.38
C LYS A 279 16.76 -12.89 19.24
N TRP A 280 17.03 -11.63 18.88
CA TRP A 280 16.18 -10.89 17.94
C TRP A 280 16.04 -11.61 16.59
N LEU A 281 17.16 -12.02 16.00
CA LEU A 281 17.18 -12.64 14.67
C LEU A 281 16.49 -14.01 14.67
N SER A 282 16.74 -14.84 15.69
CA SER A 282 16.09 -16.15 15.82
C SER A 282 14.61 -16.01 16.14
N SER A 283 14.22 -15.07 17.00
CA SER A 283 12.82 -14.73 17.27
C SER A 283 12.09 -14.23 16.03
N LEU A 284 12.74 -13.38 15.22
CA LEU A 284 12.20 -12.90 13.95
C LEU A 284 12.03 -14.05 12.94
N GLU A 285 13.01 -14.92 12.82
CA GLU A 285 12.92 -16.13 11.99
C GLU A 285 11.77 -17.03 12.44
N ASN A 286 11.60 -17.22 13.75
CA ASN A 286 10.50 -18.01 14.34
C ASN A 286 9.10 -17.42 14.07
N THR A 287 8.99 -16.15 13.66
CA THR A 287 7.71 -15.58 13.20
C THR A 287 7.28 -16.15 11.84
N ARG A 288 8.24 -16.58 11.00
CA ARG A 288 8.04 -16.97 9.59
C ARG A 288 7.51 -15.86 8.67
N TRP A 289 7.38 -14.62 9.14
CA TRP A 289 6.82 -13.54 8.32
C TRP A 289 7.67 -13.26 7.07
N LEU A 290 8.97 -13.06 7.24
CA LEU A 290 9.89 -12.80 6.12
C LEU A 290 10.07 -14.02 5.21
N GLU A 291 9.91 -15.23 5.76
CA GLU A 291 9.87 -16.47 4.97
C GLU A 291 8.67 -16.44 4.01
N TYR A 292 7.49 -16.04 4.49
CA TYR A 292 6.29 -15.93 3.66
C TYR A 292 6.39 -14.78 2.65
N VAL A 293 6.88 -13.60 3.04
CA VAL A 293 7.18 -12.50 2.08
C VAL A 293 8.06 -13.03 0.94
N ARG A 294 9.14 -13.76 1.27
CA ARG A 294 10.04 -14.38 0.30
C ARG A 294 9.34 -15.43 -0.56
N ALA A 295 8.49 -16.28 0.01
CA ALA A 295 7.78 -17.32 -0.71
C ALA A 295 6.87 -16.74 -1.81
N PHE A 296 6.11 -15.69 -1.50
CA PHE A 296 5.26 -15.00 -2.49
C PHE A 296 6.09 -14.30 -3.58
N LEU A 297 7.22 -13.69 -3.22
CA LEU A 297 8.14 -13.08 -4.19
C LEU A 297 8.78 -14.14 -5.11
N LYS A 298 9.24 -15.27 -4.55
CA LYS A 298 9.82 -16.39 -5.30
C LYS A 298 8.81 -16.94 -6.30
N HIS A 299 7.61 -17.28 -5.82
CA HIS A 299 6.59 -17.85 -6.68
C HIS A 299 6.14 -16.87 -7.78
N SER A 300 6.00 -15.58 -7.45
CA SER A 300 5.68 -14.56 -8.47
C SER A 300 6.79 -14.45 -9.53
N ALA A 301 8.06 -14.52 -9.14
CA ALA A 301 9.20 -14.49 -10.07
C ALA A 301 9.23 -15.73 -11.00
N GLU A 302 8.83 -16.90 -10.52
CA GLU A 302 8.67 -18.12 -11.33
C GLU A 302 7.61 -17.95 -12.42
N LEU A 303 6.49 -17.32 -12.07
CA LEU A 303 5.41 -17.05 -13.02
C LEU A 303 5.78 -15.96 -14.02
N VAL A 304 6.57 -14.96 -13.59
CA VAL A 304 7.19 -13.99 -14.50
C VAL A 304 8.09 -14.69 -15.52
N TYR A 305 8.96 -15.62 -15.07
CA TYR A 305 9.77 -16.43 -15.98
C TYR A 305 8.91 -17.24 -16.97
N THR A 306 7.80 -17.79 -16.50
CA THR A 306 6.86 -18.55 -17.34
C THR A 306 6.17 -17.67 -18.40
N LEU A 307 5.72 -16.47 -18.03
CA LEU A 307 5.07 -15.52 -18.94
C LEU A 307 6.06 -14.90 -19.94
N GLU A 308 7.23 -14.46 -19.46
CA GLU A 308 8.19 -13.68 -20.27
C GLU A 308 9.10 -14.59 -21.11
N SER A 309 9.73 -15.59 -20.48
CA SER A 309 10.74 -16.42 -21.14
C SER A 309 10.15 -17.65 -21.83
N LYS A 310 9.26 -18.39 -21.14
CA LYS A 310 8.59 -19.55 -21.75
C LYS A 310 7.44 -19.17 -22.68
N ARG A 311 6.95 -17.92 -22.61
CA ARG A 311 5.82 -17.41 -23.40
C ARG A 311 4.56 -18.27 -23.24
N LEU A 312 4.29 -18.71 -22.02
CA LEU A 312 3.09 -19.47 -21.66
C LEU A 312 2.12 -18.55 -20.94
N SER A 313 0.83 -18.67 -21.25
CA SER A 313 -0.21 -18.04 -20.43
C SER A 313 -0.32 -18.77 -19.09
N VAL A 314 -0.58 -18.04 -18.02
CA VAL A 314 -0.64 -18.55 -16.65
C VAL A 314 -2.06 -18.42 -16.09
N VAL A 315 -2.58 -19.50 -15.52
CA VAL A 315 -3.82 -19.52 -14.74
C VAL A 315 -3.47 -19.71 -13.26
N LEU A 316 -3.81 -18.73 -12.43
CA LEU A 316 -3.74 -18.81 -10.98
C LEU A 316 -5.02 -19.47 -10.46
N GLN A 317 -4.86 -20.60 -9.80
CA GLN A 317 -5.95 -21.39 -9.25
C GLN A 317 -5.87 -21.39 -7.72
N GLU A 318 -7.00 -21.09 -7.09
CA GLU A 318 -7.18 -21.00 -5.63
C GLU A 318 -8.64 -21.35 -5.33
N GLU A 319 -8.95 -21.88 -4.14
CA GLU A 319 -10.30 -22.30 -3.74
C GLU A 319 -11.38 -21.30 -4.14
N GLU A 320 -11.36 -20.10 -3.55
CA GLU A 320 -12.28 -19.02 -3.90
C GLU A 320 -11.70 -18.06 -4.96
N GLY A 321 -10.38 -18.06 -5.20
CA GLY A 321 -9.75 -17.12 -6.13
C GLY A 321 -9.90 -15.64 -5.71
N ARG A 322 -9.80 -15.37 -4.40
CA ARG A 322 -10.04 -14.04 -3.80
C ARG A 322 -9.01 -13.61 -2.76
N ASP A 323 -8.00 -14.44 -2.47
CA ASP A 323 -7.05 -14.18 -1.39
C ASP A 323 -5.61 -14.21 -1.91
N LEU A 324 -4.96 -15.36 -1.91
CA LEU A 324 -3.56 -15.54 -2.33
C LEU A 324 -3.37 -15.13 -3.79
N SER A 325 -4.36 -15.42 -4.64
CA SER A 325 -4.33 -15.04 -6.06
C SER A 325 -4.31 -13.53 -6.28
N CYS A 326 -4.82 -12.70 -5.34
CA CYS A 326 -4.68 -11.24 -5.41
C CYS A 326 -3.22 -10.81 -5.29
N ILE A 327 -2.49 -11.41 -4.34
CA ILE A 327 -1.08 -11.09 -4.08
C ILE A 327 -0.25 -11.47 -5.31
N VAL A 328 -0.35 -12.72 -5.75
CA VAL A 328 0.46 -13.23 -6.86
C VAL A 328 0.15 -12.48 -8.15
N ALA A 329 -1.13 -12.26 -8.48
CA ALA A 329 -1.50 -11.53 -9.68
C ALA A 329 -0.97 -10.08 -9.67
N SER A 330 -0.96 -9.44 -8.51
CA SER A 330 -0.47 -8.07 -8.36
C SER A 330 1.06 -8.01 -8.43
N LEU A 331 1.77 -8.92 -7.76
CA LEU A 331 3.24 -8.95 -7.78
C LEU A 331 3.79 -9.25 -9.19
N VAL A 332 3.22 -10.22 -9.90
CA VAL A 332 3.58 -10.52 -11.30
C VAL A 332 3.39 -9.27 -12.17
N GLN A 333 2.28 -8.56 -12.01
CA GLN A 333 2.00 -7.31 -12.73
C GLN A 333 2.97 -6.18 -12.36
N VAL A 334 3.33 -6.00 -11.09
CA VAL A 334 4.34 -5.01 -10.65
C VAL A 334 5.72 -5.33 -11.23
N MET A 335 6.09 -6.61 -11.30
CA MET A 335 7.37 -7.07 -11.85
C MET A 335 7.46 -6.87 -13.36
N LEU A 336 6.36 -7.08 -14.11
CA LEU A 336 6.34 -7.05 -15.57
C LEU A 336 6.03 -5.66 -16.16
N ASP A 337 5.10 -4.91 -15.56
CA ASP A 337 4.52 -3.72 -16.20
C ASP A 337 4.94 -2.43 -15.47
N PRO A 338 5.76 -1.56 -16.08
CA PRO A 338 6.18 -0.28 -15.48
C PRO A 338 5.01 0.66 -15.16
N TYR A 339 3.85 0.52 -15.81
CA TYR A 339 2.68 1.32 -15.47
C TYR A 339 2.29 1.12 -14.01
N PHE A 340 2.29 -0.13 -13.51
CA PHE A 340 1.92 -0.43 -12.13
C PHE A 340 2.95 -0.01 -11.08
N ARG A 341 4.10 0.52 -11.51
CA ARG A 341 5.12 1.15 -10.64
C ARG A 341 4.98 2.67 -10.54
N THR A 342 4.00 3.24 -11.25
CA THR A 342 3.55 4.64 -11.09
C THR A 342 2.50 4.73 -9.97
N ILE A 343 2.29 5.91 -9.38
CA ILE A 343 1.25 6.12 -8.36
C ILE A 343 -0.12 5.77 -8.95
N THR A 344 -0.51 6.35 -10.09
CA THR A 344 -1.82 6.09 -10.71
C THR A 344 -1.96 4.63 -11.13
N GLY A 345 -0.92 4.03 -11.69
CA GLY A 345 -0.97 2.62 -12.08
C GLY A 345 -1.07 1.69 -10.88
N PHE A 346 -0.35 1.92 -9.79
CA PHE A 346 -0.47 1.10 -8.58
C PHE A 346 -1.87 1.20 -7.96
N GLN A 347 -2.48 2.39 -7.97
CA GLN A 347 -3.88 2.56 -7.55
C GLN A 347 -4.83 1.79 -8.47
N SER A 348 -4.62 1.88 -9.79
CA SER A 348 -5.37 1.11 -10.79
C SER A 348 -5.25 -0.40 -10.58
N LEU A 349 -4.05 -0.89 -10.24
CA LEU A 349 -3.79 -2.30 -9.94
C LEU A 349 -4.59 -2.75 -8.73
N ILE A 350 -4.51 -2.03 -7.61
CA ILE A 350 -5.23 -2.35 -6.38
C ILE A 350 -6.74 -2.32 -6.61
N GLN A 351 -7.22 -1.28 -7.30
CA GLN A 351 -8.63 -1.14 -7.62
C GLN A 351 -9.13 -2.32 -8.46
N LYS A 352 -8.36 -2.78 -9.46
CA LYS A 352 -8.71 -3.92 -10.30
C LYS A 352 -8.62 -5.26 -9.57
N GLU A 353 -7.44 -5.60 -9.04
CA GLU A 353 -7.10 -6.94 -8.55
C GLU A 353 -7.58 -7.24 -7.13
N TRP A 354 -7.92 -6.20 -6.36
CA TRP A 354 -8.36 -6.34 -4.97
C TRP A 354 -9.80 -5.88 -4.81
N VAL A 355 -10.09 -4.62 -5.11
CA VAL A 355 -11.39 -4.02 -4.83
C VAL A 355 -12.47 -4.62 -5.76
N MET A 356 -12.26 -4.54 -7.07
CA MET A 356 -13.25 -5.03 -8.04
C MET A 356 -13.25 -6.55 -8.17
N ALA A 357 -12.09 -7.21 -8.03
CA ALA A 357 -12.02 -8.67 -8.00
C ALA A 357 -12.67 -9.31 -6.75
N GLY A 358 -13.05 -8.52 -5.73
CA GLY A 358 -13.82 -8.98 -4.57
C GLY A 358 -12.98 -9.54 -3.43
N TYR A 359 -11.77 -9.01 -3.22
CA TYR A 359 -11.00 -9.29 -2.01
C TYR A 359 -11.80 -8.88 -0.77
N GLN A 360 -11.76 -9.73 0.26
CA GLN A 360 -12.65 -9.65 1.41
C GLN A 360 -12.15 -8.65 2.46
N PHE A 361 -12.01 -7.36 2.11
CA PHE A 361 -11.40 -6.35 3.00
C PHE A 361 -12.07 -6.28 4.37
N LEU A 362 -13.41 -6.31 4.43
CA LEU A 362 -14.16 -6.21 5.69
C LEU A 362 -13.81 -7.36 6.65
N ASP A 363 -13.76 -8.58 6.11
CA ASP A 363 -13.51 -9.79 6.89
C ASP A 363 -12.01 -9.95 7.22
N ARG A 364 -11.13 -9.68 6.26
CA ARG A 364 -9.67 -9.79 6.40
C ARG A 364 -9.10 -8.73 7.32
N CYS A 365 -9.64 -7.50 7.28
CA CYS A 365 -9.30 -6.44 8.23
C CYS A 365 -10.09 -6.53 9.54
N ASN A 366 -11.03 -7.48 9.66
CA ASN A 366 -11.85 -7.75 10.84
C ASN A 366 -12.45 -6.48 11.48
N HIS A 367 -13.10 -5.64 10.67
CA HIS A 367 -13.71 -4.39 11.17
C HIS A 367 -14.93 -4.62 12.05
N LEU A 368 -15.63 -5.75 11.87
CA LEU A 368 -16.78 -6.14 12.69
C LEU A 368 -16.41 -7.02 13.89
N LYS A 369 -15.13 -7.35 14.08
CA LYS A 369 -14.62 -8.13 15.24
C LYS A 369 -15.29 -9.50 15.40
N ARG A 370 -15.63 -10.12 14.28
CA ARG A 370 -16.38 -11.39 14.19
C ARG A 370 -15.78 -12.38 13.19
N SER A 371 -14.76 -11.97 12.44
CA SER A 371 -14.19 -12.78 11.38
C SER A 371 -13.11 -13.70 11.94
N GLU A 372 -13.32 -15.01 11.80
CA GLU A 372 -12.27 -16.02 11.99
C GLU A 372 -11.27 -16.04 10.82
N LYS A 373 -11.58 -15.29 9.75
CA LYS A 373 -10.76 -15.18 8.54
C LYS A 373 -9.95 -13.88 8.52
N GLU A 374 -9.62 -13.28 9.67
CA GLU A 374 -8.68 -12.16 9.77
C GLU A 374 -7.31 -12.59 9.24
N SER A 375 -6.73 -11.82 8.33
CA SER A 375 -5.40 -12.12 7.77
C SER A 375 -4.81 -10.89 7.07
N PRO A 376 -3.51 -10.60 7.24
CA PRO A 376 -2.85 -9.39 6.73
C PRO A 376 -2.41 -9.54 5.27
N LEU A 377 -3.20 -10.22 4.41
CA LEU A 377 -2.79 -10.53 3.03
C LEU A 377 -2.47 -9.27 2.21
N PHE A 378 -3.27 -8.20 2.37
CA PHE A 378 -2.97 -6.92 1.72
C PHE A 378 -1.68 -6.29 2.24
N LEU A 379 -1.39 -6.38 3.54
CA LEU A 379 -0.12 -5.93 4.11
C LEU A 379 1.06 -6.79 3.60
N LEU A 380 0.88 -8.12 3.47
CA LEU A 380 1.89 -9.01 2.89
C LEU A 380 2.23 -8.61 1.45
N PHE A 381 1.22 -8.25 0.65
CA PHE A 381 1.43 -7.68 -0.69
C PHE A 381 2.20 -6.36 -0.67
N LEU A 382 1.86 -5.45 0.24
CA LEU A 382 2.56 -4.17 0.37
C LEU A 382 4.01 -4.35 0.85
N ASP A 383 4.27 -5.28 1.78
CA ASP A 383 5.63 -5.64 2.21
C ASP A 383 6.42 -6.22 1.04
N ALA A 384 5.88 -7.21 0.31
CA ALA A 384 6.53 -7.76 -0.87
C ALA A 384 6.80 -6.69 -1.95
N THR A 385 5.88 -5.73 -2.15
CA THR A 385 6.10 -4.58 -3.05
C THR A 385 7.19 -3.66 -2.51
N TRP A 386 7.25 -3.44 -1.20
CA TRP A 386 8.30 -2.68 -0.55
C TRP A 386 9.68 -3.34 -0.72
N GLN A 387 9.78 -4.68 -0.65
CA GLN A 387 11.04 -5.38 -0.96
C GLN A 387 11.52 -5.07 -2.38
N LEU A 388 10.61 -5.03 -3.37
CA LEU A 388 10.95 -4.66 -4.76
C LEU A 388 11.38 -3.19 -4.87
N LEU A 389 10.67 -2.28 -4.19
CA LEU A 389 11.01 -0.87 -4.12
C LEU A 389 12.41 -0.65 -3.51
N GLU A 390 12.71 -1.32 -2.39
CA GLU A 390 13.99 -1.22 -1.69
C GLU A 390 15.16 -1.75 -2.54
N GLN A 391 14.93 -2.81 -3.30
CA GLN A 391 15.95 -3.39 -4.19
C GLN A 391 16.12 -2.62 -5.51
N CYS A 392 15.05 -1.97 -6.00
CA CYS A 392 15.02 -1.25 -7.28
C CYS A 392 14.41 0.16 -7.15
N PRO A 393 14.96 1.06 -6.31
CA PRO A 393 14.28 2.31 -5.96
C PRO A 393 14.01 3.22 -7.17
N ALA A 394 14.89 3.25 -8.18
CA ALA A 394 14.70 4.11 -9.34
C ALA A 394 13.56 3.67 -10.28
N ALA A 395 13.00 2.47 -10.09
CA ALA A 395 11.95 1.90 -10.93
C ALA A 395 10.52 2.28 -10.48
N PHE A 396 10.36 2.86 -9.29
CA PHE A 396 9.06 3.12 -8.67
C PHE A 396 8.85 4.61 -8.42
N GLU A 397 7.72 5.13 -8.87
CA GLU A 397 7.33 6.54 -8.67
C GLU A 397 6.93 6.82 -7.22
N PHE A 398 6.31 5.84 -6.57
CA PHE A 398 5.85 5.98 -5.20
C PHE A 398 6.95 5.64 -4.18
N SER A 399 6.88 6.30 -3.03
CA SER A 399 7.79 6.10 -1.89
C SER A 399 7.29 5.02 -0.93
N GLU A 400 8.15 4.63 0.01
CA GLU A 400 7.76 3.78 1.14
C GLU A 400 6.66 4.42 2.00
N ALA A 401 6.68 5.75 2.15
CA ALA A 401 5.67 6.51 2.87
C ALA A 401 4.26 6.32 2.27
N TYR A 402 4.17 6.26 0.94
CA TYR A 402 2.91 6.00 0.25
C TYR A 402 2.35 4.61 0.58
N LEU A 403 3.19 3.58 0.59
CA LEU A 403 2.78 2.22 0.95
C LEU A 403 2.30 2.12 2.41
N ALA A 404 2.99 2.80 3.33
CA ALA A 404 2.59 2.84 4.74
C ALA A 404 1.24 3.55 4.94
N VAL A 405 1.02 4.69 4.28
CA VAL A 405 -0.24 5.44 4.33
C VAL A 405 -1.40 4.66 3.70
N LEU A 406 -1.14 3.94 2.62
CA LEU A 406 -2.12 3.07 1.99
C LEU A 406 -2.55 1.93 2.93
N HIS A 407 -1.59 1.32 3.64
CA HIS A 407 -1.87 0.34 4.67
C HIS A 407 -2.69 0.94 5.83
N ASP A 408 -2.41 2.16 6.26
CA ASP A 408 -3.23 2.83 7.29
C ASP A 408 -4.66 3.07 6.82
N SER A 409 -4.84 3.40 5.55
CA SER A 409 -6.13 3.71 4.96
C SER A 409 -7.10 2.53 4.99
N THR A 410 -6.60 1.28 5.06
CA THR A 410 -7.47 0.10 5.23
C THR A 410 -8.16 0.06 6.60
N ARG A 411 -7.66 0.83 7.58
CA ARG A 411 -8.21 0.89 8.94
C ARG A 411 -9.11 2.09 9.17
N VAL A 412 -9.16 3.03 8.23
CA VAL A 412 -10.00 4.23 8.31
C VAL A 412 -11.37 3.91 7.70
N PRO A 413 -12.43 3.74 8.52
CA PRO A 413 -13.73 3.26 8.05
C PRO A 413 -14.55 4.42 7.49
N LEU A 414 -13.97 5.15 6.53
CA LEU A 414 -14.56 6.28 5.83
C LEU A 414 -14.65 6.01 4.33
N PHE A 415 -13.60 5.42 3.77
CA PHE A 415 -13.45 5.24 2.33
C PHE A 415 -14.11 3.94 1.88
N GLY A 416 -14.96 4.03 0.85
CA GLY A 416 -15.63 2.86 0.29
C GLY A 416 -14.69 1.87 -0.39
N THR A 417 -13.45 2.28 -0.69
CA THR A 417 -12.46 1.45 -1.40
C THR A 417 -12.11 0.16 -0.67
N PHE A 418 -11.94 0.21 0.67
CA PHE A 418 -11.51 -0.94 1.49
C PHE A 418 -12.54 -1.34 2.55
N LEU A 419 -13.80 -0.96 2.39
CA LEU A 419 -14.83 -1.15 3.41
C LEU A 419 -15.66 -2.43 3.23
N PHE A 420 -15.67 -3.01 2.02
CA PHE A 420 -16.58 -4.09 1.64
C PHE A 420 -15.80 -5.32 1.17
N ASN A 421 -16.45 -6.48 1.19
CA ASN A 421 -15.89 -7.74 0.69
C ASN A 421 -16.03 -7.92 -0.82
N CYS A 422 -16.93 -7.18 -1.46
CA CYS A 422 -17.09 -7.16 -2.92
C CYS A 422 -17.95 -5.96 -3.38
N PRO A 423 -17.90 -5.61 -4.68
CA PRO A 423 -18.74 -4.55 -5.26
C PRO A 423 -20.25 -4.77 -5.03
N HIS A 424 -20.72 -6.02 -5.07
CA HIS A 424 -22.13 -6.35 -4.80
C HIS A 424 -22.54 -6.02 -3.37
N GLN A 425 -21.71 -6.39 -2.36
CA GLN A 425 -22.02 -6.11 -0.95
C GLN A 425 -22.11 -4.59 -0.73
N ARG A 426 -21.23 -3.81 -1.37
CA ARG A 426 -21.29 -2.35 -1.35
C ARG A 426 -22.62 -1.82 -1.87
N VAL A 427 -23.07 -2.29 -3.04
CA VAL A 427 -24.36 -1.87 -3.62
C VAL A 427 -25.52 -2.27 -2.72
N LYS A 428 -25.58 -3.53 -2.29
CA LYS A 428 -26.64 -4.04 -1.41
C LYS A 428 -26.77 -3.22 -0.13
N GLN A 429 -25.66 -3.02 0.58
CA GLN A 429 -25.64 -2.31 1.86
C GLN A 429 -25.93 -0.82 1.70
N SER A 430 -25.51 -0.23 0.58
CA SER A 430 -25.87 1.14 0.23
C SER A 430 -27.38 1.31 0.07
N THR A 431 -28.02 0.41 -0.68
CA THR A 431 -29.45 0.46 -0.94
C THR A 431 -30.26 0.23 0.34
N GLU A 432 -29.89 -0.77 1.13
CA GLU A 432 -30.53 -1.05 2.42
C GLU A 432 -30.44 0.14 3.39
N PHE A 433 -29.28 0.78 3.49
CA PHE A 433 -29.11 1.98 4.31
C PHE A 433 -29.88 3.18 3.77
N ALA A 434 -29.90 3.40 2.45
CA ALA A 434 -30.65 4.49 1.85
C ALA A 434 -32.15 4.36 2.11
N ILE A 435 -32.69 3.14 2.00
CA ILE A 435 -34.09 2.85 2.35
C ILE A 435 -34.34 3.12 3.84
N SER A 436 -33.49 2.61 4.73
CA SER A 436 -33.69 2.77 6.19
C SER A 436 -33.61 4.23 6.66
N LYS A 437 -32.89 5.09 5.92
CA LYS A 437 -32.73 6.52 6.21
C LYS A 437 -33.58 7.45 5.32
N ASN A 438 -34.46 6.90 4.48
CA ASN A 438 -35.27 7.66 3.51
C ASN A 438 -34.41 8.59 2.62
N ILE A 439 -33.26 8.12 2.17
CA ILE A 439 -32.37 8.84 1.26
C ILE A 439 -32.81 8.58 -0.19
N GLN A 440 -33.09 9.64 -0.94
CA GLN A 440 -33.37 9.54 -2.38
C GLN A 440 -32.07 9.46 -3.17
N LEU A 441 -31.84 8.33 -3.85
CA LEU A 441 -30.62 8.07 -4.61
C LEU A 441 -30.65 8.61 -6.05
N GLY A 442 -31.83 8.92 -6.60
CA GLY A 442 -31.97 9.29 -8.02
C GLY A 442 -31.51 8.15 -8.94
N ASP A 443 -30.71 8.48 -9.96
CA ASP A 443 -30.15 7.51 -10.92
C ASP A 443 -28.92 6.74 -10.40
N GLU A 444 -28.51 6.98 -9.15
CA GLU A 444 -27.32 6.34 -8.58
C GLU A 444 -27.61 4.89 -8.16
N LYS A 445 -26.70 3.97 -8.52
CA LYS A 445 -26.76 2.56 -8.10
C LYS A 445 -26.58 2.35 -6.58
N GLY A 446 -26.28 3.40 -5.81
CA GLY A 446 -26.04 3.32 -4.38
C GLY A 446 -25.46 4.61 -3.78
N LEU A 447 -25.05 4.55 -2.52
CA LEU A 447 -24.44 5.65 -1.79
C LEU A 447 -23.02 5.92 -2.32
N LYS A 448 -22.69 7.20 -2.50
CA LYS A 448 -21.35 7.63 -2.91
C LYS A 448 -20.40 7.77 -1.73
N PHE A 449 -19.73 6.68 -1.38
CA PHE A 449 -18.62 6.71 -0.43
C PHE A 449 -17.40 7.43 -1.03
N PRO A 450 -16.65 8.21 -0.22
CA PRO A 450 -15.36 8.74 -0.64
C PRO A 450 -14.41 7.63 -1.09
N SER A 451 -13.61 7.90 -2.12
CA SER A 451 -12.54 7.00 -2.55
C SER A 451 -11.26 7.32 -1.80
N VAL A 452 -10.50 6.30 -1.40
CA VAL A 452 -9.18 6.48 -0.78
C VAL A 452 -8.19 7.19 -1.72
N TRP A 453 -8.41 7.06 -3.05
CA TRP A 453 -7.58 7.67 -4.09
C TRP A 453 -7.70 9.20 -4.12
N ASP A 454 -8.74 9.77 -3.50
CA ASP A 454 -8.83 11.20 -3.25
C ASP A 454 -8.00 11.58 -2.02
N TRP A 455 -6.68 11.53 -2.21
CA TRP A 455 -5.71 11.86 -1.15
C TRP A 455 -5.84 13.29 -0.63
N SER A 456 -6.52 14.18 -1.36
CA SER A 456 -6.76 15.56 -0.90
C SER A 456 -7.69 15.63 0.33
N LEU A 457 -8.51 14.59 0.54
CA LEU A 457 -9.34 14.45 1.74
C LEU A 457 -8.52 14.11 2.97
N GLN A 458 -7.36 13.47 2.78
CA GLN A 458 -6.52 12.97 3.87
C GLN A 458 -5.31 13.84 4.15
N PHE A 459 -4.76 14.51 3.12
CA PHE A 459 -3.47 15.16 3.21
C PHE A 459 -3.44 16.46 2.41
N THR A 460 -2.66 17.42 2.91
CA THR A 460 -2.41 18.68 2.21
C THR A 460 -1.66 18.45 0.89
N ALA A 461 -1.69 19.42 -0.03
CA ALA A 461 -0.89 19.35 -1.26
C ALA A 461 0.61 19.16 -0.95
N LYS A 462 1.12 19.82 0.09
CA LYS A 462 2.50 19.66 0.56
C LYS A 462 2.77 18.24 1.02
N ASP A 463 1.95 17.67 1.90
CA ASP A 463 2.17 16.32 2.44
C ASP A 463 2.09 15.24 1.37
N ARG A 464 1.21 15.39 0.36
CA ARG A 464 1.12 14.45 -0.77
C ARG A 464 2.40 14.36 -1.59
N THR A 465 3.29 15.35 -1.55
CA THR A 465 4.60 15.25 -2.23
C THR A 465 5.49 14.17 -1.62
N LEU A 466 5.27 13.77 -0.36
CA LEU A 466 5.98 12.66 0.29
C LEU A 466 5.66 11.30 -0.35
N PHE A 467 4.58 11.21 -1.12
CA PHE A 467 4.24 9.99 -1.84
C PHE A 467 5.17 9.74 -3.01
N HIS A 468 5.86 10.77 -3.51
CA HIS A 468 6.79 10.64 -4.61
C HIS A 468 8.18 10.23 -4.12
N ASN A 469 8.76 9.26 -4.82
CA ASN A 469 10.12 8.83 -4.63
C ASN A 469 11.08 9.72 -5.45
N PRO A 470 12.01 10.44 -4.81
CA PRO A 470 12.95 11.31 -5.51
C PRO A 470 13.95 10.54 -6.40
N LEU A 471 14.12 9.23 -6.18
CA LEU A 471 15.00 8.39 -7.00
C LEU A 471 14.34 7.92 -8.29
N TYR A 472 13.03 8.11 -8.46
CA TYR A 472 12.31 7.61 -9.61
C TYR A 472 12.84 8.20 -10.91
N ILE A 473 13.19 7.32 -11.85
CA ILE A 473 13.56 7.70 -13.21
C ILE A 473 12.38 7.33 -14.10
N GLY A 474 11.60 8.33 -14.52
CA GLY A 474 10.46 8.14 -15.42
C GLY A 474 10.88 7.94 -16.88
N LYS A 475 10.00 7.32 -17.68
CA LYS A 475 10.18 7.27 -19.13
C LYS A 475 10.16 8.70 -19.66
N SER A 476 11.30 9.19 -20.16
CA SER A 476 11.33 10.47 -20.86
C SER A 476 10.36 10.40 -22.04
N PRO A 477 9.43 11.35 -22.23
CA PRO A 477 8.70 11.41 -23.48
C PRO A 477 9.72 11.53 -24.62
N PRO A 478 9.56 10.82 -25.74
CA PRO A 478 10.44 11.00 -26.88
C PRO A 478 10.39 12.47 -27.26
N CYS A 479 11.50 13.17 -27.10
CA CYS A 479 11.63 14.55 -27.56
C CYS A 479 11.48 14.50 -29.09
N VAL A 480 10.35 14.97 -29.59
CA VAL A 480 10.18 15.27 -31.02
C VAL A 480 11.18 16.35 -31.35
N GLN A 481 12.35 15.97 -31.87
CA GLN A 481 13.33 16.89 -32.43
C GLN A 481 12.81 17.41 -33.78
N ASN A 482 11.78 18.26 -33.74
CA ASN A 482 11.48 19.13 -34.87
C ASN A 482 12.30 20.40 -34.70
N GLY A 483 13.41 20.47 -35.44
CA GLY A 483 14.27 21.65 -35.53
C GLY A 483 15.73 21.29 -35.28
N SER A 484 16.59 21.72 -36.21
CA SER A 484 18.06 21.57 -36.18
C SER A 484 18.65 22.13 -34.88
N ALA A 485 18.67 21.32 -33.83
CA ALA A 485 19.46 21.57 -32.63
C ALA A 485 20.86 21.03 -32.93
N LYS A 486 21.82 21.94 -33.16
CA LYS A 486 23.23 21.60 -33.25
C LYS A 486 23.59 20.71 -32.06
N SER A 487 24.03 19.49 -32.36
CA SER A 487 24.62 18.58 -31.39
C SER A 487 25.73 19.30 -30.64
N PHE A 488 25.49 19.68 -29.40
CA PHE A 488 26.58 20.01 -28.49
C PHE A 488 27.26 18.68 -28.16
N LYS A 489 28.30 18.35 -28.94
CA LYS A 489 29.32 17.41 -28.48
C LYS A 489 29.86 17.98 -27.17
N GLN A 490 29.58 17.30 -26.06
CA GLN A 490 30.30 17.52 -24.81
C GLN A 490 31.75 17.11 -25.06
N THR A 491 32.58 18.03 -25.53
CA THR A 491 34.03 17.87 -25.49
C THR A 491 34.41 17.77 -24.03
N LYS A 492 34.79 16.57 -23.58
CA LYS A 492 35.58 16.37 -22.35
C LYS A 492 36.85 17.21 -22.47
N LYS A 493 36.81 18.45 -21.98
CA LYS A 493 38.01 19.22 -21.71
C LYS A 493 38.57 18.70 -20.38
N SER A 494 39.62 17.91 -20.48
CA SER A 494 40.47 17.56 -19.35
C SER A 494 41.16 18.84 -18.88
N TYR A 495 40.80 19.36 -17.71
CA TYR A 495 41.61 20.35 -17.03
C TYR A 495 42.68 19.60 -16.23
N SER A 496 43.93 19.68 -16.70
CA SER A 496 45.10 19.39 -15.87
C SER A 496 45.30 20.54 -14.89
N SER A 497 45.15 20.27 -13.59
CA SER A 497 45.76 21.08 -12.54
C SER A 497 46.92 20.28 -11.93
N THR A 498 48.13 20.65 -12.35
CA THR A 498 49.37 20.32 -11.68
C THR A 498 49.42 21.09 -10.35
N LEU A 499 49.10 20.43 -9.26
CA LEU A 499 49.68 20.73 -7.96
C LEU A 499 50.36 19.45 -7.45
N ARG A 500 51.68 19.52 -7.31
CA ARG A 500 52.55 18.46 -6.80
C ARG A 500 52.23 18.17 -5.34
N GLY A 501 52.16 16.88 -5.02
CA GLY A 501 52.76 16.32 -3.80
C GLY A 501 51.79 15.89 -2.70
N LEU A 502 51.33 14.64 -2.74
CA LEU A 502 51.29 13.70 -1.61
C LEU A 502 51.03 12.27 -2.14
N PRO A 503 51.58 11.21 -1.51
CA PRO A 503 51.96 9.98 -2.21
C PRO A 503 50.82 8.97 -2.42
N ALA A 504 51.10 8.04 -3.33
CA ALA A 504 50.18 7.08 -3.94
C ALA A 504 49.46 6.16 -2.95
N ALA A 505 48.16 6.36 -2.77
CA ALA A 505 47.26 5.34 -2.23
C ALA A 505 45.78 5.61 -2.57
N LEU A 506 45.41 5.63 -3.85
CA LEU A 506 44.01 5.48 -4.28
C LEU A 506 43.98 4.88 -5.70
N LYS A 507 44.21 3.57 -5.78
CA LYS A 507 43.79 2.74 -6.92
C LYS A 507 42.68 1.81 -6.44
N ASN A 508 41.51 1.96 -7.05
CA ASN A 508 40.43 0.99 -7.21
C ASN A 508 40.30 -0.10 -6.13
N GLY A 509 39.45 0.16 -5.15
CA GLY A 509 38.34 -0.74 -4.79
C GLY A 509 38.60 -2.22 -4.48
N VAL A 510 39.83 -2.63 -4.18
CA VAL A 510 40.14 -3.96 -3.64
C VAL A 510 40.67 -3.76 -2.24
N ILE A 511 39.82 -4.02 -1.24
CA ILE A 511 40.24 -4.08 0.16
C ILE A 511 40.81 -5.48 0.40
N GLY A 512 42.12 -5.55 0.63
CA GLY A 512 42.79 -6.68 1.25
C GLY A 512 42.60 -6.64 2.77
N ASP A 513 42.51 -7.82 3.38
CA ASP A 513 42.39 -8.05 4.82
C ASP A 513 43.54 -7.40 5.60
N GLN A 514 43.22 -6.53 6.55
CA GLN A 514 43.75 -6.57 7.93
C GLN A 514 42.84 -5.81 8.92
N ALA A 515 42.40 -6.56 9.94
CA ALA A 515 41.95 -6.22 11.29
C ALA A 515 41.29 -4.86 11.57
N ALA A 516 39.96 -4.86 11.76
CA ALA A 516 39.21 -3.79 12.43
C ALA A 516 38.29 -4.36 13.51
N LEU A 517 38.40 -3.81 14.73
CA LEU A 517 37.50 -4.05 15.86
C LEU A 517 36.04 -3.64 15.52
N PRO A 518 35.01 -4.30 16.09
CA PRO A 518 33.66 -4.26 15.53
C PRO A 518 32.90 -2.96 15.85
N ARG A 519 32.36 -2.33 14.80
CA ARG A 519 31.31 -1.28 14.85
C ARG A 519 29.93 -1.89 14.54
N ARG A 520 28.94 -1.49 15.34
CA ARG A 520 27.66 -2.16 15.65
C ARG A 520 26.56 -2.11 14.57
N ASN A 521 26.83 -2.08 13.26
CA ASN A 521 25.75 -2.09 12.25
C ASN A 521 26.10 -2.73 10.90
N SER A 522 27.15 -3.55 10.83
CA SER A 522 27.44 -4.36 9.64
C SER A 522 28.12 -5.66 10.05
N PHE A 523 27.34 -6.72 10.19
CA PHE A 523 27.88 -8.08 10.27
C PHE A 523 27.40 -8.86 9.06
N ILE A 524 28.03 -8.54 7.92
CA ILE A 524 28.09 -9.44 6.78
C ILE A 524 29.03 -10.56 7.21
N LEU A 525 28.48 -11.69 7.64
CA LEU A 525 29.20 -12.95 7.51
C LEU A 525 29.30 -13.21 6.02
N ARG A 526 30.49 -12.99 5.44
CA ARG A 526 30.79 -13.41 4.07
C ARG A 526 30.72 -14.93 4.07
N ALA A 527 29.58 -15.50 3.69
CA ALA A 527 29.44 -16.94 3.52
C ALA A 527 30.51 -17.41 2.53
N LYS A 528 31.37 -18.33 2.99
CA LYS A 528 32.38 -18.98 2.15
C LYS A 528 31.63 -19.74 1.05
N PRO A 529 32.06 -19.72 -0.22
CA PRO A 529 31.43 -20.53 -1.25
C PRO A 529 31.55 -22.00 -0.83
N GLU A 530 30.43 -22.70 -0.65
CA GLU A 530 30.47 -24.16 -0.51
C GLU A 530 31.00 -24.76 -1.82
N PRO A 531 31.93 -25.73 -1.76
CA PRO A 531 32.32 -26.48 -2.95
C PRO A 531 31.15 -27.33 -3.41
N ALA A 532 30.86 -27.29 -4.71
CA ALA A 532 29.89 -28.17 -5.35
C ALA A 532 30.26 -29.65 -5.09
N GLY A 533 29.47 -30.33 -4.26
CA GLY A 533 29.53 -31.78 -4.11
C GLY A 533 28.93 -32.48 -5.34
N PRO A 534 29.34 -33.73 -5.64
CA PRO A 534 28.84 -34.46 -6.79
C PRO A 534 27.38 -34.87 -6.57
N GLY A 535 26.51 -34.50 -7.50
CA GLY A 535 25.06 -34.68 -7.42
C GLY A 535 24.60 -36.13 -7.53
N HIS A 536 23.55 -36.45 -6.78
CA HIS A 536 22.65 -37.58 -7.06
C HIS A 536 21.68 -37.18 -8.18
N PRO A 537 21.39 -38.08 -9.15
CA PRO A 537 20.52 -37.77 -10.26
C PRO A 537 19.05 -37.98 -9.87
N GLY A 538 18.30 -36.88 -9.74
CA GLY A 538 16.85 -36.93 -9.53
C GLY A 538 16.26 -35.62 -9.03
N ASP A 539 16.27 -34.57 -9.86
CA ASP A 539 15.23 -33.52 -9.96
C ASP A 539 15.70 -32.37 -10.87
N ASP A 540 15.42 -32.49 -12.17
CA ASP A 540 15.89 -31.58 -13.22
C ASP A 540 15.01 -30.31 -13.43
N GLN A 541 14.14 -29.94 -12.49
CA GLN A 541 13.26 -28.76 -12.64
C GLN A 541 13.73 -27.49 -11.90
N ASP A 542 14.51 -27.60 -10.81
CA ASP A 542 14.86 -26.43 -9.97
C ASP A 542 16.09 -25.65 -10.50
N GLY A 543 16.97 -26.32 -11.27
CA GLY A 543 18.21 -25.72 -11.79
C GLY A 543 17.99 -24.59 -12.81
N GLY A 544 16.89 -24.65 -13.58
CA GLY A 544 16.61 -23.67 -14.64
C GLY A 544 16.19 -22.30 -14.14
N LEU A 545 15.39 -22.24 -13.06
CA LEU A 545 14.95 -20.98 -12.46
C LEU A 545 16.11 -20.26 -11.78
N ASP A 546 16.87 -20.95 -10.94
CA ASP A 546 17.99 -20.37 -10.23
C ASP A 546 19.06 -19.85 -11.19
N GLN A 547 19.32 -20.61 -12.26
CA GLN A 547 20.21 -20.15 -13.34
C GLN A 547 19.63 -18.92 -14.05
N TYR A 548 18.33 -18.92 -14.35
CA TYR A 548 17.66 -17.77 -14.96
C TYR A 548 17.74 -16.51 -14.07
N LEU A 549 17.40 -16.62 -12.78
CA LEU A 549 17.46 -15.50 -11.84
C LEU A 549 18.88 -14.97 -11.70
N ARG A 550 19.89 -15.84 -11.56
CA ARG A 550 21.30 -15.42 -11.53
C ARG A 550 21.74 -14.74 -12.83
N ALA A 551 21.34 -15.28 -13.98
CA ALA A 551 21.64 -14.72 -15.29
C ALA A 551 20.87 -13.42 -15.57
N TRP A 552 19.72 -13.21 -14.94
CA TRP A 552 18.95 -11.98 -15.04
C TRP A 552 19.57 -10.88 -14.17
N LEU A 553 19.85 -11.20 -12.91
CA LEU A 553 20.42 -10.25 -11.93
C LEU A 553 21.85 -9.80 -12.29
N SER A 554 22.55 -10.53 -13.17
CA SER A 554 23.84 -10.10 -13.70
C SER A 554 23.73 -9.04 -14.81
N ARG A 555 22.53 -8.82 -15.37
CA ARG A 555 22.27 -7.80 -16.39
C ARG A 555 22.07 -6.43 -15.74
N PRO A 556 22.41 -5.33 -16.43
CA PRO A 556 22.01 -3.99 -15.99
C PRO A 556 20.49 -3.92 -15.82
N ALA A 557 20.03 -3.32 -14.72
CA ALA A 557 18.59 -3.21 -14.46
C ALA A 557 17.92 -2.30 -15.50
N ASP A 558 16.99 -2.83 -16.28
CA ASP A 558 16.06 -2.03 -17.07
C ASP A 558 14.95 -1.53 -16.15
N LEU A 559 15.05 -0.27 -15.72
CA LEU A 559 14.09 0.38 -14.84
C LEU A 559 12.68 0.43 -15.42
N HIS A 560 12.53 0.18 -16.72
CA HIS A 560 11.28 0.26 -17.46
C HIS A 560 10.80 -1.06 -18.03
N GLY A 561 11.59 -2.12 -17.86
CA GLY A 561 11.29 -3.50 -18.24
C GLY A 561 10.99 -4.35 -17.01
N VAL A 562 11.24 -5.64 -17.13
CA VAL A 562 10.97 -6.61 -16.07
C VAL A 562 11.95 -6.44 -14.91
N ILE A 563 11.43 -6.38 -13.68
CA ILE A 563 12.21 -6.41 -12.44
C ILE A 563 11.98 -7.75 -11.72
N LEU A 564 13.04 -8.32 -11.16
CA LEU A 564 12.98 -9.58 -10.40
C LEU A 564 13.63 -9.39 -9.02
N PRO A 565 13.07 -9.99 -7.97
CA PRO A 565 13.61 -9.86 -6.62
C PRO A 565 14.88 -10.69 -6.44
N HIS A 566 15.79 -10.19 -5.61
CA HIS A 566 16.85 -10.97 -5.01
C HIS A 566 16.29 -11.73 -3.79
N LEU A 567 16.30 -13.07 -3.84
CA LEU A 567 15.57 -13.95 -2.91
C LEU A 567 16.42 -14.50 -1.75
N SER A 568 17.72 -14.21 -1.70
CA SER A 568 18.56 -14.55 -0.53
C SER A 568 17.98 -13.92 0.75
N GLY A 569 18.02 -14.65 1.87
CA GLY A 569 17.55 -14.14 3.16
C GLY A 569 18.18 -12.82 3.58
N ALA A 570 19.42 -12.55 3.19
CA ALA A 570 20.11 -11.29 3.46
C ALA A 570 19.52 -10.07 2.69
N HIS A 571 18.72 -10.31 1.65
CA HIS A 571 18.12 -9.27 0.81
C HIS A 571 16.64 -9.03 1.12
N ILE A 572 16.01 -9.90 1.90
CA ILE A 572 14.65 -9.71 2.41
C ILE A 572 14.76 -9.00 3.76
N LYS A 573 14.37 -7.72 3.78
CA LYS A 573 14.55 -6.86 4.95
C LYS A 573 13.26 -6.78 5.76
N LEU A 574 13.37 -6.40 7.03
CA LEU A 574 12.20 -6.04 7.83
C LEU A 574 11.76 -4.61 7.48
N TRP A 575 10.49 -4.42 7.13
CA TRP A 575 9.93 -3.12 6.79
C TRP A 575 9.75 -2.22 8.03
N LYS A 576 10.84 -1.54 8.41
CA LYS A 576 10.90 -0.75 9.66
C LYS A 576 9.86 0.37 9.73
N LEU A 577 9.62 1.10 8.64
CA LEU A 577 8.61 2.17 8.62
C LEU A 577 7.17 1.66 8.76
N CYS A 578 6.93 0.36 8.55
CA CYS A 578 5.65 -0.24 8.87
C CYS A 578 5.62 -0.76 10.32
N TYR A 579 6.59 -1.62 10.67
CA TYR A 579 6.53 -2.43 11.89
C TYR A 579 7.06 -1.75 13.15
N PHE A 580 7.95 -0.77 13.01
CA PHE A 580 8.59 -0.07 14.12
C PHE A 580 8.36 1.44 14.16
N ARG A 581 7.48 1.96 13.30
CA ARG A 581 7.26 3.41 13.17
C ARG A 581 6.86 4.15 14.44
N TRP A 582 6.29 3.43 15.41
CA TRP A 582 5.86 4.00 16.69
C TRP A 582 6.87 3.82 17.82
N VAL A 583 7.95 3.08 17.58
CA VAL A 583 9.04 2.94 18.53
C VAL A 583 9.94 4.17 18.40
N PRO A 584 10.15 4.96 19.47
CA PRO A 584 11.06 6.10 19.42
C PRO A 584 12.49 5.63 19.10
N GLU A 585 13.03 6.09 17.98
CA GLU A 585 14.39 5.72 17.59
C GLU A 585 15.43 6.71 18.11
N ALA A 586 16.63 6.19 18.40
CA ALA A 586 17.78 7.00 18.74
C ALA A 586 18.14 7.95 17.58
N GLN A 587 18.41 9.21 17.92
CA GLN A 587 18.87 10.20 16.95
C GLN A 587 20.23 9.78 16.37
N ILE A 588 20.31 9.64 15.05
CA ILE A 588 21.55 9.25 14.38
C ILE A 588 22.34 10.52 14.03
N HIS A 589 23.45 10.76 14.73
CA HIS A 589 24.39 11.83 14.38
C HIS A 589 24.87 11.67 12.93
N ARG A 590 24.75 12.75 12.12
CA ARG A 590 25.03 12.79 10.67
C ARG A 590 24.08 11.99 9.76
N GLY A 591 23.16 11.24 10.37
CA GLY A 591 21.95 10.66 9.79
C GLY A 591 22.13 9.58 8.71
N GLY A 592 21.31 8.54 8.79
CA GLY A 592 21.37 7.35 7.92
C GLY A 592 20.68 7.52 6.56
N ALA A 593 20.06 6.46 6.05
CA ALA A 593 19.35 6.45 4.76
C ALA A 593 18.32 7.59 4.62
N ILE A 594 17.69 8.01 5.71
CA ILE A 594 16.78 9.16 5.73
C ILE A 594 17.48 10.49 5.43
N THR A 595 18.71 10.69 5.91
CA THR A 595 19.48 11.91 5.54
C THR A 595 19.87 11.87 4.08
N ALA A 596 20.20 10.69 3.54
CA ALA A 596 20.38 10.53 2.11
C ALA A 596 19.10 10.89 1.35
N PHE A 597 17.93 10.37 1.75
CA PHE A 597 16.64 10.72 1.17
C PHE A 597 16.39 12.24 1.22
N HIS A 598 16.56 12.89 2.37
CA HIS A 598 16.37 14.32 2.51
C HIS A 598 17.29 15.13 1.59
N ARG A 599 18.60 14.80 1.55
CA ARG A 599 19.56 15.47 0.66
C ARG A 599 19.23 15.23 -0.82
N LEU A 600 18.80 14.03 -1.17
CA LEU A 600 18.36 13.69 -2.52
C LEU A 600 17.11 14.49 -2.91
N SER A 601 16.11 14.60 -2.01
CA SER A 601 14.93 15.43 -2.26
C SER A 601 15.30 16.89 -2.51
N LEU A 602 16.22 17.45 -1.71
CA LEU A 602 16.73 18.82 -1.91
C LEU A 602 17.42 18.96 -3.27
N LEU A 603 18.29 18.01 -3.64
CA LEU A 603 19.00 18.03 -4.91
C LEU A 603 18.02 17.92 -6.10
N VAL A 604 17.03 17.06 -6.02
CA VAL A 604 16.04 16.90 -7.10
C VAL A 604 15.17 18.15 -7.24
N ASP A 605 14.78 18.77 -6.13
CA ASP A 605 14.08 20.06 -6.16
C ASP A 605 14.94 21.15 -6.82
N GLU A 606 16.23 21.22 -6.48
CA GLU A 606 17.19 22.14 -7.11
C GLU A 606 17.30 21.90 -8.62
N VAL A 607 17.45 20.63 -9.04
CA VAL A 607 17.51 20.26 -10.46
C VAL A 607 16.22 20.64 -11.19
N ASP A 608 15.05 20.42 -10.57
CA ASP A 608 13.76 20.78 -11.17
C ASP A 608 13.59 22.30 -11.31
N VAL A 609 13.97 23.07 -10.28
CA VAL A 609 13.99 24.53 -10.30
C VAL A 609 14.92 25.04 -11.41
N LEU A 610 16.16 24.56 -11.45
CA LEU A 610 17.14 24.94 -12.48
C LEU A 610 16.66 24.57 -13.89
N THR A 611 16.04 23.41 -14.05
CA THR A 611 15.46 22.98 -15.33
C THR A 611 14.33 23.91 -15.78
N ARG A 612 13.46 24.33 -14.86
CA ARG A 612 12.41 25.33 -15.14
C ARG A 612 13.01 26.68 -15.52
N THR A 613 14.01 27.16 -14.79
CA THR A 613 14.72 28.42 -15.11
C THR A 613 15.40 28.37 -16.47
N LEU A 614 16.07 27.26 -16.82
CA LEU A 614 16.69 27.08 -18.14
C LEU A 614 15.66 27.08 -19.29
N ARG A 615 14.47 26.50 -19.07
CA ARG A 615 13.39 26.53 -20.05
C ARG A 615 12.85 27.94 -20.25
N GLN A 616 12.69 28.70 -19.16
CA GLN A 616 12.27 30.10 -19.22
C GLN A 616 13.27 30.98 -19.96
N HIS A 617 14.58 30.77 -19.79
CA HIS A 617 15.60 31.53 -20.53
C HIS A 617 15.74 31.13 -22.01
N ARG A 618 15.27 29.94 -22.41
CA ARG A 618 15.26 29.52 -23.83
C ARG A 618 14.02 30.01 -24.61
N GLY A 619 12.93 30.34 -23.92
CA GLY A 619 11.81 31.07 -24.52
C GLY A 619 12.17 32.55 -24.58
N GLY A 620 12.24 33.14 -25.79
CA GLY A 620 12.54 34.57 -25.95
C GLY A 620 11.58 35.49 -25.19
N PRO A 621 11.90 36.79 -25.10
CA PRO A 621 11.16 37.73 -24.26
C PRO A 621 9.82 38.06 -24.92
N LEU A 622 8.76 37.31 -24.63
CA LEU A 622 7.37 37.75 -24.77
C LEU A 622 6.43 36.82 -23.99
N GLU A 623 5.54 37.46 -23.22
CA GLU A 623 4.47 36.93 -22.38
C GLU A 623 4.88 36.27 -21.05
N ALA A 624 5.11 37.13 -20.06
CA ALA A 624 4.74 36.87 -18.67
C ALA A 624 3.24 36.56 -18.57
N ARG A 625 2.85 35.28 -18.70
CA ARG A 625 1.53 34.81 -18.28
C ARG A 625 1.65 34.15 -16.91
N TYR A 626 1.01 34.81 -15.94
CA TYR A 626 0.51 34.33 -14.65
C TYR A 626 1.38 33.35 -13.86
N ALA A 627 1.81 33.82 -12.69
CA ALA A 627 2.41 33.04 -11.63
C ALA A 627 1.65 31.72 -11.36
N GLU A 628 2.11 30.62 -11.93
CA GLU A 628 1.92 29.30 -11.33
C GLU A 628 2.67 29.33 -10.00
N ARG A 629 1.92 29.59 -8.93
CA ARG A 629 2.38 29.49 -7.55
C ARG A 629 3.00 28.11 -7.32
N ASP A 630 4.33 28.07 -7.33
CA ASP A 630 5.14 27.52 -6.25
C ASP A 630 4.66 26.19 -5.63
N GLN A 631 4.33 25.20 -6.46
CA GLN A 631 4.12 23.81 -6.04
C GLN A 631 5.27 22.97 -6.58
N GLY A 632 6.43 23.04 -5.91
CA GLY A 632 7.52 22.10 -6.14
C GLY A 632 7.03 20.66 -5.97
N ARG A 633 7.55 19.75 -6.80
CA ARG A 633 7.22 18.32 -6.74
C ARG A 633 7.75 17.63 -5.49
N MET A 634 8.68 18.29 -4.78
CA MET A 634 9.34 17.76 -3.59
C MET A 634 8.82 18.41 -2.32
N TYR A 635 8.74 17.60 -1.26
CA TYR A 635 8.37 18.09 0.06
C TYR A 635 9.43 19.05 0.63
N PHE A 636 10.71 18.72 0.43
CA PHE A 636 11.85 19.52 0.85
C PHE A 636 12.30 20.39 -0.32
N ARG A 637 12.37 21.69 -0.08
CA ARG A 637 12.76 22.66 -1.09
C ARG A 637 14.23 23.02 -0.98
N ALA A 638 14.91 23.05 -2.11
CA ALA A 638 16.24 23.60 -2.23
C ALA A 638 16.18 25.09 -1.81
N ARG A 639 17.14 25.52 -0.98
CA ARG A 639 17.17 26.89 -0.49
C ARG A 639 17.67 27.82 -1.59
N GLY A 640 17.09 29.01 -1.69
CA GLY A 640 17.70 30.08 -2.48
C GLY A 640 19.02 30.54 -1.85
N PRO A 641 19.93 31.17 -2.62
CA PRO A 641 21.23 31.66 -2.13
C PRO A 641 21.15 32.71 -0.98
N ARG A 642 19.96 33.07 -0.48
CA ARG A 642 19.74 34.03 0.61
C ARG A 642 19.08 33.46 1.87
N ASP A 643 18.68 32.19 1.90
CA ASP A 643 18.00 31.61 3.07
C ASP A 643 18.98 30.90 4.02
N ALA A 644 19.39 31.59 5.08
CA ALA A 644 20.21 31.05 6.15
C ALA A 644 19.33 30.46 7.27
N SER A 645 18.99 29.18 7.18
CA SER A 645 18.72 28.35 8.36
C SER A 645 19.67 27.16 8.34
N ALA A 646 20.07 26.57 9.48
CA ALA A 646 20.89 25.36 9.46
C ALA A 646 20.06 24.15 8.99
N PRO A 647 20.60 23.16 8.25
CA PRO A 647 19.92 21.87 8.08
C PRO A 647 19.69 21.24 9.47
N PRO A 648 18.63 20.45 9.68
CA PRO A 648 18.43 19.77 10.96
C PRO A 648 19.64 18.88 11.26
N ASP A 649 20.22 19.03 12.45
CA ASP A 649 21.41 18.27 12.88
C ASP A 649 21.13 16.76 13.03
N PHE A 650 19.86 16.36 13.10
CA PHE A 650 19.40 15.00 13.32
C PHE A 650 18.18 14.66 12.46
N LEU A 651 18.19 13.46 11.87
CA LEU A 651 17.03 12.84 11.22
C LEU A 651 16.89 11.40 11.74
N SER A 652 15.65 11.01 12.07
CA SER A 652 15.26 9.68 12.58
C SER A 652 14.91 8.75 11.41
N SER A 653 15.03 7.42 11.60
CA SER A 653 14.69 6.47 10.53
C SER A 653 13.18 6.29 10.32
N SER A 654 12.37 6.68 11.30
CA SER A 654 10.89 6.74 11.18
C SER A 654 10.38 7.98 10.45
N PHE A 655 11.24 8.80 9.85
CA PHE A 655 10.83 9.98 9.06
C PHE A 655 9.96 9.64 7.84
N PRO A 656 8.96 10.47 7.47
CA PRO A 656 8.42 11.66 8.14
C PRO A 656 7.44 11.35 9.29
N PHE A 657 7.28 10.08 9.65
CA PHE A 657 6.34 9.51 10.62
C PHE A 657 6.87 9.45 12.05
N SER A 658 8.05 10.03 12.33
CA SER A 658 8.70 9.88 13.64
C SER A 658 8.23 10.94 14.62
N PRO A 659 7.72 10.57 15.81
CA PRO A 659 7.58 11.50 16.90
C PRO A 659 8.95 11.93 17.43
N VAL A 660 9.35 13.17 17.20
CA VAL A 660 10.52 13.74 17.90
C VAL A 660 10.15 13.90 19.38
N GLY A 661 10.71 13.05 20.23
CA GLY A 661 10.60 13.15 21.69
C GLY A 661 10.10 11.87 22.35
N ASN A 662 10.48 11.68 23.62
CA ASN A 662 9.97 10.60 24.46
C ASN A 662 8.44 10.58 24.41
N LEU A 663 7.87 9.53 23.78
CA LEU A 663 6.47 9.15 23.99
C LEU A 663 6.17 8.87 25.48
N CYS A 664 7.21 8.87 26.33
CA CYS A 664 7.20 8.79 27.78
C CYS A 664 7.51 10.13 28.50
N ARG A 665 7.01 11.30 28.06
CA ARG A 665 6.95 12.49 28.94
C ARG A 665 5.54 12.68 29.52
N ARG A 666 5.51 12.81 30.86
CA ARG A 666 4.37 13.22 31.69
C ARG A 666 3.76 14.51 31.13
N SER A 667 2.43 14.56 31.04
CA SER A 667 1.64 15.73 30.65
C SER A 667 1.61 16.03 29.15
N ILE A 668 0.79 15.26 28.41
CA ILE A 668 -0.07 15.88 27.41
C ILE A 668 -1.49 15.62 27.91
N LEU A 669 -2.12 16.67 28.44
CA LEU A 669 -3.54 16.68 28.76
C LEU A 669 -4.31 16.55 27.43
N GLY A 670 -4.50 15.31 26.98
CA GLY A 670 -5.49 15.01 25.95
C GLY A 670 -6.85 15.48 26.45
N THR A 671 -7.66 16.07 25.58
CA THR A 671 -9.03 16.47 25.89
C THR A 671 -9.73 15.31 26.60
N PRO A 672 -10.24 15.48 27.83
CA PRO A 672 -10.82 14.38 28.57
C PRO A 672 -11.90 13.72 27.73
N LEU A 673 -11.73 12.44 27.37
CA LEU A 673 -12.71 11.70 26.58
C LEU A 673 -14.10 11.73 27.23
N SER A 674 -14.14 11.91 28.56
CA SER A 674 -15.34 12.15 29.35
C SER A 674 -16.16 13.38 28.89
N LYS A 675 -15.51 14.45 28.40
CA LYS A 675 -16.17 15.65 27.85
C LYS A 675 -16.84 15.41 26.49
N PHE A 676 -16.36 14.43 25.70
CA PHE A 676 -17.02 14.06 24.43
C PHE A 676 -18.30 13.25 24.66
N LEU A 677 -18.34 12.44 25.73
CA LEU A 677 -19.49 11.58 26.05
C LEU A 677 -20.67 12.33 26.69
N SER A 678 -20.55 13.64 26.96
CA SER A 678 -21.62 14.47 27.53
C SER A 678 -22.47 15.24 26.49
N GLY A 679 -22.27 14.99 25.19
CA GLY A 679 -23.16 15.53 24.14
C GLY A 679 -22.96 17.01 23.81
N ALA A 680 -21.80 17.60 24.13
CA ALA A 680 -21.50 18.98 23.75
C ALA A 680 -21.36 19.12 22.22
N LYS A 681 -22.09 20.08 21.64
CA LYS A 681 -22.00 20.43 20.21
C LYS A 681 -20.57 20.85 19.86
N ILE A 682 -19.97 20.16 18.91
CA ILE A 682 -18.64 20.44 18.38
C ILE A 682 -18.69 21.77 17.62
N TRP A 683 -18.00 22.79 18.14
CA TRP A 683 -17.46 23.88 17.35
C TRP A 683 -15.95 23.91 17.54
N LEU A 684 -15.23 23.99 16.43
CA LEU A 684 -13.79 24.21 16.39
C LEU A 684 -13.47 25.50 17.16
N SER A 685 -12.63 25.40 18.19
CA SER A 685 -11.84 26.54 18.65
C SER A 685 -10.42 26.07 18.90
N THR A 686 -9.59 26.27 17.88
CA THR A 686 -8.17 26.56 18.07
C THR A 686 -8.06 27.92 18.71
N GLU A 687 -7.93 28.00 20.03
CA GLU A 687 -7.23 29.12 20.66
C GLU A 687 -6.63 28.66 21.97
N THR A 688 -5.30 28.76 22.00
CA THR A 688 -4.42 28.35 23.07
C THR A 688 -4.25 29.55 24.00
N LEU A 689 -4.48 29.30 25.28
CA LEU A 689 -3.70 29.79 26.41
C LEU A 689 -2.67 30.89 26.08
N ALA A 690 -3.05 32.14 26.34
CA ALA A 690 -2.14 33.13 26.88
C ALA A 690 -2.41 33.19 28.40
N ASN A 691 -1.46 32.68 29.18
CA ASN A 691 -1.34 33.02 30.60
C ASN A 691 -0.41 34.24 30.70
N GLU A 692 -0.92 35.31 31.32
CA GLU A 692 -0.24 36.13 32.34
C GLU A 692 -1.37 36.33 33.38
N ASP A 693 -1.31 35.92 34.65
CA ASP A 693 -0.23 35.65 35.61
C ASP A 693 -0.47 34.37 36.43
#